data_AF-A0A7I6N2T1-F1
#
_entry.id   AF-A0A7I6N2T1-F1
#
_cell.length_a   1.000
_cell.length_b   1.000
_cell.length_c   1.000
_cell.angle_alpha   90.00
_cell.angle_beta   90.00
_cell.angle_gamma   90.00
#
_symmetry.space_group_name_H-M   'P 1'
#
loop_
_entity.id
_entity.type
_entity.pdbx_description
1 polymer ?
#
loop_
_entity_poly.entity_id
_entity_poly.type
_entity_poly.pdbx_seq_one_letter_code
_entity_poly.pdbx_strand_id
1 'polypeptide(L)'
;MLDSISKPFYNIPICYGNLVVDHNFKISGGFKLYKTPQNLRLLVKKGLIKNHVQVVTVDNNQLLPFIKWANHIYMDKYVRNFKDIKIHFSMDNKYLFTNVVYKSTIIKNQKVSNRKDKRILVLDIECYRDEFDNLIPYAVGWYDGKTVSTMYLSQDINSEQLIMFSLGSILKPKYHNYTIYIHNLKMFDVNFLIKAIGKTDWKTNVIMDDNNNIISLKLWKYNKSWIHLKLKDSLLLLNTSLSNLGKQMNTESRKDNFPYSFMTSETIYYKGVCPPDKYWNKPPKNRVQISPKNRVQIWDARVETLKYLENDLKTLYEVINKYADEIFKKYKINITDHNTISSLSLKIFLSKFYDMSKNTLRTLTGISETQIRQAYRGGMVMVKRREIEKGYLYDVNSLYPYAMLNPMPMGHPELSNDKELNNYFGFVYVEVSPPNTNIPILPTPIEYKEGQKFKGWYFSEELKNAQKYGYKIKLFGGYKFKKQYKMFDTFVKTFYQMKVEGDSTNRMVAKTMLNSLYGRLGMRERYISAYFVNKKEAERVLKKKDAILEWEYDNKMLIRTQTWGLSKENKIQNKLERPTPASIQIAAAITAYARIFMSKYMQKSHYTDTDSIVVSKPLPKREIGEGIVKWKLEQKILKGYFIAPKLYYLLTESGEEIIKARSIGKDFKGKNILNLDHFKRMIRGEVVEVEKELILPDLRSREIKYEKRKIMVNRKEIQENKTKT
;
A
#
# COMPACT_ATOMS: atom_id res chain seq x y z
N MET A 1 -29.30 -7.68 6.78
CA MET A 1 -28.19 -8.23 5.96
C MET A 1 -27.59 -9.51 6.54
N LEU A 2 -27.30 -9.61 7.85
CA LEU A 2 -27.04 -10.92 8.47
C LEU A 2 -28.33 -11.77 8.50
N ASP A 3 -29.49 -11.16 8.72
CA ASP A 3 -30.80 -11.84 8.65
C ASP A 3 -31.21 -12.28 7.23
N SER A 4 -30.60 -11.71 6.18
CA SER A 4 -30.85 -12.15 4.79
C SER A 4 -29.97 -13.33 4.38
N ILE A 5 -28.84 -13.55 5.09
CA ILE A 5 -28.06 -14.78 4.92
C ILE A 5 -28.82 -15.95 5.56
N SER A 6 -29.60 -15.73 6.62
CA SER A 6 -30.49 -16.76 7.18
C SER A 6 -31.73 -17.06 6.33
N LYS A 7 -32.22 -16.14 5.49
CA LYS A 7 -33.46 -16.35 4.70
C LYS A 7 -33.48 -17.61 3.82
N PRO A 8 -32.42 -17.97 3.06
CA PRO A 8 -32.42 -19.24 2.32
C PRO A 8 -32.16 -20.48 3.23
N PHE A 9 -31.70 -20.30 4.46
CA PHE A 9 -31.39 -21.40 5.40
C PHE A 9 -32.52 -21.68 6.41
N TYR A 10 -33.51 -20.79 6.54
CA TYR A 10 -34.74 -21.04 7.32
C TYR A 10 -35.53 -22.26 6.80
N ASN A 11 -35.31 -22.66 5.54
CA ASN A 11 -36.00 -23.81 4.93
C ASN A 11 -35.27 -25.15 5.11
N ILE A 12 -34.11 -25.18 5.77
CA ILE A 12 -33.44 -26.43 6.16
C ILE A 12 -33.87 -26.73 7.60
N PRO A 13 -34.49 -27.88 7.91
CA PRO A 13 -35.18 -28.06 9.18
C PRO A 13 -34.23 -27.90 10.37
N ILE A 14 -34.43 -26.82 11.13
CA ILE A 14 -33.95 -26.61 12.51
C ILE A 14 -34.59 -27.64 13.47
N CYS A 15 -35.54 -28.44 12.95
CA CYS A 15 -36.30 -29.48 13.61
C CYS A 15 -35.42 -30.69 13.96
N TYR A 16 -34.70 -30.64 15.07
CA TYR A 16 -34.36 -31.84 15.83
C TYR A 16 -35.06 -31.73 17.19
N GLY A 17 -35.85 -32.74 17.54
CA GLY A 17 -36.67 -32.76 18.76
C GLY A 17 -38.17 -32.44 18.57
N ASN A 18 -38.55 -31.70 17.52
CA ASN A 18 -39.95 -31.31 17.24
C ASN A 18 -40.51 -31.88 15.93
N LEU A 19 -40.10 -33.10 15.58
CA LEU A 19 -40.65 -33.80 14.42
C LEU A 19 -41.73 -34.77 14.91
N VAL A 20 -42.99 -34.43 14.69
CA VAL A 20 -44.10 -35.34 14.95
C VAL A 20 -44.24 -36.26 13.75
N VAL A 21 -44.33 -37.56 13.99
CA VAL A 21 -44.60 -38.54 12.94
C VAL A 21 -45.98 -38.23 12.37
N ASP A 22 -46.07 -38.02 11.06
CA ASP A 22 -47.36 -37.84 10.40
C ASP A 22 -47.97 -39.24 10.20
N HIS A 23 -48.84 -39.63 11.13
CA HIS A 23 -49.47 -40.96 11.15
C HIS A 23 -50.51 -41.18 10.04
N ASN A 24 -50.88 -40.13 9.30
CA ASN A 24 -51.91 -40.19 8.26
C ASN A 24 -51.43 -40.85 6.96
N PHE A 25 -50.14 -41.17 6.83
CA PHE A 25 -49.57 -41.75 5.60
C PHE A 25 -48.72 -43.00 5.91
N LYS A 26 -49.10 -44.14 5.32
CA LYS A 26 -48.25 -45.35 5.27
C LYS A 26 -47.29 -45.26 4.09
N ILE A 27 -45.99 -45.30 4.35
CA ILE A 27 -44.93 -45.27 3.32
C ILE A 27 -44.11 -46.56 3.42
N SER A 28 -43.88 -47.22 2.28
CA SER A 28 -43.07 -48.43 2.16
C SER A 28 -41.57 -48.11 1.97
N GLY A 29 -40.69 -49.09 2.21
CA GLY A 29 -39.24 -48.96 1.90
C GLY A 29 -38.35 -48.31 2.98
N GLY A 30 -38.78 -48.28 4.25
CA GLY A 30 -37.96 -47.82 5.38
C GLY A 30 -37.92 -46.30 5.58
N PHE A 31 -38.85 -45.57 4.97
CA PHE A 31 -39.02 -44.13 5.14
C PHE A 31 -40.12 -43.81 6.17
N LYS A 32 -39.98 -42.71 6.91
CA LYS A 32 -41.02 -42.15 7.79
C LYS A 32 -41.32 -40.70 7.40
N LEU A 33 -42.61 -40.33 7.34
CA LEU A 33 -43.01 -38.94 7.12
C LEU A 33 -43.06 -38.20 8.44
N TYR A 34 -42.43 -37.02 8.48
CA TYR A 34 -42.47 -36.14 9.64
C TYR A 34 -43.05 -34.79 9.25
N LYS A 35 -43.82 -34.20 10.17
CA LYS A 35 -44.36 -32.85 10.03
C LYS A 35 -43.53 -31.88 10.86
N THR A 36 -43.13 -30.76 10.25
CA THR A 36 -42.42 -29.68 10.93
C THR A 36 -43.39 -28.68 11.57
N PRO A 37 -42.95 -27.87 12.55
CA PRO A 37 -43.75 -26.76 13.11
C PRO A 37 -44.20 -25.73 12.06
N GLN A 38 -43.51 -25.65 10.92
CA GLN A 38 -43.87 -24.78 9.79
C GLN A 38 -44.78 -25.48 8.75
N ASN A 39 -45.44 -26.59 9.11
CA ASN A 39 -46.30 -27.40 8.22
C ASN A 39 -45.60 -28.06 7.02
N LEU A 40 -44.28 -27.99 6.88
CA LEU A 40 -43.54 -28.76 5.87
C LEU A 40 -43.55 -30.26 6.21
N ARG A 41 -43.74 -31.10 5.19
CA ARG A 41 -43.65 -32.56 5.28
C ARG A 41 -42.28 -33.06 4.83
N LEU A 42 -41.67 -33.92 5.63
CA LEU A 42 -40.32 -34.45 5.43
C LEU A 42 -40.35 -35.97 5.30
N LEU A 43 -39.97 -36.51 4.15
CA LEU A 43 -39.79 -37.95 3.97
C LEU A 43 -38.40 -38.35 4.45
N VAL A 44 -38.29 -39.10 5.54
CA VAL A 44 -37.00 -39.42 6.17
C VAL A 44 -36.65 -40.90 6.01
N LYS A 45 -35.51 -41.21 5.36
CA LYS A 45 -34.91 -42.56 5.41
C LYS A 45 -33.80 -42.59 6.46
N LYS A 46 -33.93 -43.46 7.47
CA LYS A 46 -32.83 -43.72 8.42
C LYS A 46 -31.90 -44.75 7.78
N GLY A 47 -30.70 -44.33 7.36
CA GLY A 47 -29.72 -45.24 6.74
C GLY A 47 -29.09 -46.19 7.76
N LEU A 48 -28.65 -47.37 7.30
CA LEU A 48 -27.97 -48.43 8.06
C LEU A 48 -26.61 -48.00 8.67
N ILE A 49 -26.07 -46.84 8.31
CA ILE A 49 -24.84 -46.28 8.89
C ILE A 49 -25.26 -45.22 9.91
N LYS A 50 -25.01 -45.47 11.20
CA LYS A 50 -25.28 -44.56 12.33
C LYS A 50 -24.95 -43.11 11.93
N ASN A 51 -25.95 -42.23 11.96
CA ASN A 51 -25.87 -40.76 11.80
C ASN A 51 -26.14 -40.15 10.41
N HIS A 52 -26.60 -40.89 9.40
CA HIS A 52 -27.06 -40.31 8.13
C HIS A 52 -28.59 -40.27 8.02
N VAL A 53 -29.13 -39.06 7.85
CA VAL A 53 -30.57 -38.83 7.63
C VAL A 53 -30.77 -38.29 6.22
N GLN A 54 -31.61 -38.95 5.43
CA GLN A 54 -32.00 -38.50 4.09
C GLN A 54 -33.38 -37.85 4.17
N VAL A 55 -33.54 -36.63 3.65
CA VAL A 55 -34.82 -35.92 3.68
C VAL A 55 -35.25 -35.44 2.30
N VAL A 56 -36.52 -35.72 1.96
CA VAL A 56 -37.24 -35.12 0.83
C VAL A 56 -38.26 -34.15 1.41
N THR A 57 -38.14 -32.87 1.07
CA THR A 57 -39.17 -31.85 1.36
C THR A 57 -40.16 -31.82 0.21
N VAL A 58 -41.45 -31.93 0.51
CA VAL A 58 -42.53 -31.70 -0.46
C VAL A 58 -43.10 -30.32 -0.18
N ASP A 59 -42.80 -29.36 -1.05
CA ASP A 59 -43.43 -28.04 -1.06
C ASP A 59 -44.09 -27.87 -2.43
N ASN A 60 -45.40 -27.63 -2.47
CA ASN A 60 -46.19 -27.44 -3.70
C ASN A 60 -45.86 -28.40 -4.88
N ASN A 61 -45.93 -29.72 -4.66
CA ASN A 61 -45.67 -30.76 -5.68
C ASN A 61 -44.27 -30.74 -6.33
N GLN A 62 -43.29 -29.98 -5.81
CA GLN A 62 -41.90 -30.05 -6.27
C GLN A 62 -41.03 -30.90 -5.34
N LEU A 63 -40.37 -31.91 -5.92
CA LEU A 63 -39.30 -32.67 -5.27
C LEU A 63 -38.05 -31.80 -5.18
N LEU A 64 -37.74 -31.28 -3.99
CA LEU A 64 -36.47 -30.61 -3.72
C LEU A 64 -35.31 -31.64 -3.65
N PRO A 65 -34.07 -31.25 -3.96
CA PRO A 65 -32.94 -32.16 -4.05
C PRO A 65 -32.57 -32.80 -2.70
N PHE A 66 -32.08 -34.04 -2.75
CA PHE A 66 -31.63 -34.82 -1.59
C PHE A 66 -30.70 -34.05 -0.65
N ILE A 67 -31.10 -33.91 0.61
CA ILE A 67 -30.29 -33.30 1.67
C ILE A 67 -29.71 -34.42 2.54
N LYS A 68 -28.36 -34.51 2.61
CA LYS A 68 -27.63 -35.39 3.53
C LYS A 68 -26.96 -34.55 4.62
N TRP A 69 -27.20 -34.88 5.88
CA TRP A 69 -26.46 -34.31 7.02
C TRP A 69 -25.94 -35.41 7.95
N ALA A 70 -24.93 -35.05 8.74
CA ALA A 70 -24.34 -35.91 9.77
C ALA A 70 -24.39 -35.21 11.14
N ASN A 71 -24.77 -35.95 12.18
CA ASN A 71 -24.84 -35.44 13.54
C ASN A 71 -23.72 -36.04 14.40
N HIS A 72 -23.16 -35.23 15.30
CA HIS A 72 -22.18 -35.67 16.29
C HIS A 72 -22.26 -34.77 17.54
N ILE A 73 -21.73 -35.26 18.66
CA ILE A 73 -21.60 -34.49 19.90
C ILE A 73 -20.17 -33.92 19.95
N TYR A 74 -20.04 -32.65 20.30
CA TYR A 74 -18.75 -31.97 20.45
C TYR A 74 -18.83 -30.94 21.58
N MET A 75 -17.98 -31.09 22.62
CA MET A 75 -17.91 -30.17 23.78
C MET A 75 -19.29 -29.84 24.37
N ASP A 76 -20.04 -30.88 24.76
CA ASP A 76 -21.38 -30.78 25.36
C ASP A 76 -22.40 -30.03 24.50
N LYS A 77 -22.21 -30.08 23.17
CA LYS A 77 -23.14 -29.55 22.19
C LYS A 77 -23.46 -30.62 21.16
N TYR A 78 -24.69 -30.59 20.69
CA TYR A 78 -25.10 -31.35 19.53
C TYR A 78 -24.80 -30.56 18.25
N VAL A 79 -24.10 -31.17 17.29
CA VAL A 79 -23.66 -30.50 16.06
C VAL A 79 -24.16 -31.24 14.83
N ARG A 80 -24.92 -30.54 14.00
CA ARG A 80 -25.40 -31.01 12.68
C ARG A 80 -24.54 -30.41 11.57
N ASN A 81 -23.89 -31.27 10.79
CA ASN A 81 -23.09 -30.89 9.64
C ASN A 81 -23.88 -31.10 8.33
N PHE A 82 -24.00 -30.04 7.52
CA PHE A 82 -24.58 -30.06 6.18
C PHE A 82 -23.66 -29.33 5.19
N LYS A 83 -22.91 -30.09 4.37
CA LYS A 83 -21.87 -29.55 3.47
C LYS A 83 -20.91 -28.61 4.23
N ASP A 84 -20.89 -27.32 3.86
CA ASP A 84 -20.07 -26.28 4.48
C ASP A 84 -20.76 -25.61 5.68
N ILE A 85 -21.95 -26.06 6.08
CA ILE A 85 -22.77 -25.51 7.17
C ILE A 85 -22.70 -26.43 8.39
N LYS A 86 -22.54 -25.84 9.58
CA LYS A 86 -22.64 -26.54 10.87
C LYS A 86 -23.63 -25.82 11.76
N ILE A 87 -24.57 -26.55 12.34
CA ILE A 87 -25.59 -26.01 13.25
C ILE A 87 -25.35 -26.59 14.63
N HIS A 88 -25.23 -25.72 15.63
CA HIS A 88 -24.95 -26.09 17.01
C HIS A 88 -26.21 -25.94 17.86
N PHE A 89 -26.48 -26.96 18.67
CA PHE A 89 -27.56 -27.01 19.65
C PHE A 89 -26.99 -27.36 21.02
N SER A 90 -27.65 -26.94 22.08
CA SER A 90 -27.40 -27.42 23.44
C SER A 90 -27.86 -28.87 23.61
N MET A 91 -27.48 -29.52 24.71
CA MET A 91 -27.89 -30.91 25.00
C MET A 91 -29.41 -31.08 25.17
N ASP A 92 -30.13 -30.00 25.52
CA ASP A 92 -31.60 -29.93 25.55
C ASP A 92 -32.22 -29.53 24.18
N ASN A 93 -31.45 -29.68 23.08
CA ASN A 93 -31.87 -29.43 21.69
C ASN A 93 -32.25 -27.98 21.36
N LYS A 94 -31.88 -26.98 22.18
CA LYS A 94 -32.09 -25.57 21.82
C LYS A 94 -31.03 -25.10 20.84
N TYR A 95 -31.46 -24.37 19.81
CA TYR A 95 -30.57 -23.75 18.86
C TYR A 95 -29.60 -22.79 19.55
N LEU A 96 -28.30 -22.89 19.24
CA LEU A 96 -27.27 -21.98 19.75
C LEU A 96 -26.78 -21.03 18.65
N PHE A 97 -26.20 -21.57 17.58
CA PHE A 97 -25.66 -20.80 16.46
C PHE A 97 -25.41 -21.67 15.23
N THR A 98 -25.21 -21.03 14.08
CA THR A 98 -24.86 -21.64 12.80
C THR A 98 -23.53 -21.11 12.32
N ASN A 99 -22.70 -22.01 11.79
CA ASN A 99 -21.44 -21.71 11.14
C ASN A 99 -21.49 -22.07 9.65
N VAL A 100 -20.90 -21.25 8.78
CA VAL A 100 -20.78 -21.50 7.33
C VAL A 100 -19.35 -21.24 6.88
N VAL A 101 -18.70 -22.25 6.30
CA VAL A 101 -17.31 -22.16 5.83
C VAL A 101 -17.27 -21.57 4.42
N TYR A 102 -16.58 -20.45 4.26
CA TYR A 102 -16.32 -19.84 2.96
C TYR A 102 -14.99 -20.32 2.38
N LYS A 103 -15.01 -20.84 1.15
CA LYS A 103 -13.81 -21.29 0.46
C LYS A 103 -12.91 -20.10 0.11
N SER A 104 -11.61 -20.27 0.34
CA SER A 104 -10.57 -19.27 0.08
C SER A 104 -9.34 -19.93 -0.56
N THR A 105 -8.63 -19.16 -1.37
CA THR A 105 -7.57 -19.66 -2.25
C THR A 105 -6.22 -19.68 -1.54
N ILE A 106 -5.46 -20.77 -1.67
CA ILE A 106 -4.15 -20.91 -1.03
C ILE A 106 -3.12 -20.03 -1.73
N ILE A 107 -2.34 -19.30 -0.94
CA ILE A 107 -1.12 -18.62 -1.38
C ILE A 107 0.01 -19.64 -1.35
N LYS A 108 0.63 -19.89 -2.51
CA LYS A 108 1.68 -20.90 -2.69
C LYS A 108 3.08 -20.36 -2.39
N ASN A 109 3.98 -21.26 -1.98
CA ASN A 109 5.41 -20.99 -1.95
C ASN A 109 5.90 -20.55 -3.33
N GLN A 110 6.90 -19.68 -3.32
CA GLN A 110 7.49 -19.14 -4.53
C GLN A 110 8.92 -19.64 -4.74
N LYS A 111 9.27 -19.92 -6.00
CA LYS A 111 10.62 -20.34 -6.37
C LYS A 111 11.61 -19.18 -6.28
N VAL A 112 12.84 -19.50 -5.92
CA VAL A 112 14.00 -18.60 -5.99
C VAL A 112 14.62 -18.63 -7.39
N SER A 113 15.51 -17.69 -7.66
CA SER A 113 16.27 -17.55 -8.91
C SER A 113 17.59 -18.31 -8.83
N ASN A 114 17.97 -18.99 -9.91
CA ASN A 114 19.23 -19.75 -9.97
C ASN A 114 20.45 -18.84 -10.21
N ARG A 115 20.27 -17.73 -10.95
CA ARG A 115 21.34 -16.80 -11.33
C ARG A 115 20.92 -15.35 -11.10
N LYS A 116 21.88 -14.50 -10.74
CA LYS A 116 21.68 -13.06 -10.61
C LYS A 116 21.45 -12.49 -11.99
N ASP A 117 20.39 -11.70 -12.14
CA ASP A 117 20.20 -10.91 -13.36
C ASP A 117 21.14 -9.71 -13.37
N LYS A 118 22.05 -9.67 -14.34
CA LYS A 118 23.02 -8.57 -14.53
C LYS A 118 22.55 -7.56 -15.58
N ARG A 119 21.39 -7.77 -16.22
CA ARG A 119 20.86 -6.90 -17.28
C ARG A 119 20.19 -5.68 -16.67
N ILE A 120 21.03 -4.81 -16.11
CA ILE A 120 20.63 -3.56 -15.45
C ILE A 120 21.25 -2.40 -16.22
N LEU A 121 20.44 -1.37 -16.44
CA LEU A 121 20.84 -0.07 -16.97
C LEU A 121 20.13 0.99 -16.13
N VAL A 122 20.71 2.18 -16.04
CA VAL A 122 20.06 3.33 -15.41
C VAL A 122 19.93 4.47 -16.41
N LEU A 123 18.91 5.29 -16.25
CA LEU A 123 18.63 6.44 -17.10
C LEU A 123 18.16 7.61 -16.23
N ASP A 124 18.50 8.82 -16.66
CA ASP A 124 18.11 10.06 -16.00
C ASP A 124 17.92 11.18 -17.03
N ILE A 125 17.02 12.12 -16.75
CA ILE A 125 16.63 13.23 -17.65
C ILE A 125 16.74 14.57 -16.92
N GLU A 126 17.48 15.50 -17.51
CA GLU A 126 17.54 16.88 -17.04
C GLU A 126 16.60 17.79 -17.83
N CYS A 127 15.92 18.68 -17.11
CA CYS A 127 14.93 19.61 -17.67
C CYS A 127 15.28 21.07 -17.36
N TYR A 128 14.97 21.98 -18.28
CA TYR A 128 15.00 23.44 -18.06
C TYR A 128 13.58 23.99 -17.94
N ARG A 129 13.43 25.18 -17.37
CA ARG A 129 12.15 25.90 -17.30
C ARG A 129 12.01 26.82 -18.52
N ASP A 130 10.95 26.64 -19.31
CA ASP A 130 10.64 27.55 -20.42
C ASP A 130 9.89 28.82 -19.94
N GLU A 131 9.57 29.70 -20.90
CA GLU A 131 8.86 30.96 -20.65
C GLU A 131 7.41 30.79 -20.15
N PHE A 132 6.83 29.60 -20.30
CA PHE A 132 5.48 29.24 -19.86
C PHE A 132 5.50 28.35 -18.62
N ASP A 133 6.63 28.32 -17.90
CA ASP A 133 6.82 27.51 -16.70
C ASP A 133 6.75 25.99 -16.91
N ASN A 134 6.86 25.52 -18.15
CA ASN A 134 6.98 24.10 -18.45
C ASN A 134 8.41 23.62 -18.21
N LEU A 135 8.53 22.37 -17.75
CA LEU A 135 9.79 21.64 -17.71
C LEU A 135 10.00 20.91 -19.03
N ILE A 136 11.06 21.28 -19.73
CA ILE A 136 11.41 20.75 -21.04
C ILE A 136 12.72 19.95 -20.95
N PRO A 137 12.74 18.66 -21.35
CA PRO A 137 13.95 17.86 -21.38
C PRO A 137 15.03 18.47 -22.29
N TYR A 138 16.25 18.60 -21.79
CA TYR A 138 17.40 19.08 -22.58
C TYR A 138 18.65 18.21 -22.47
N ALA A 139 18.73 17.31 -21.51
CA ALA A 139 19.77 16.28 -21.51
C ALA A 139 19.19 14.94 -21.06
N VAL A 140 19.67 13.87 -21.68
CA VAL A 140 19.31 12.49 -21.34
C VAL A 140 20.60 11.70 -21.24
N GLY A 141 20.73 10.91 -20.18
CA GLY A 141 21.90 10.08 -19.98
C GLY A 141 21.53 8.68 -19.55
N TRP A 142 22.37 7.71 -19.90
CA TRP A 142 22.22 6.34 -19.46
C TRP A 142 23.56 5.66 -19.18
N TYR A 143 23.54 4.70 -18.27
CA TYR A 143 24.72 3.96 -17.85
C TYR A 143 24.42 2.47 -17.69
N ASP A 144 25.21 1.63 -18.36
CA ASP A 144 25.07 0.17 -18.34
C ASP A 144 26.02 -0.53 -17.35
N GLY A 145 26.76 0.25 -16.56
CA GLY A 145 27.80 -0.25 -15.66
C GLY A 145 29.19 -0.31 -16.27
N LYS A 146 29.33 0.02 -17.56
CA LYS A 146 30.62 0.10 -18.26
C LYS A 146 30.79 1.43 -18.97
N THR A 147 29.77 1.87 -19.69
CA THR A 147 29.85 3.08 -20.52
C THR A 147 28.71 4.03 -20.17
N VAL A 148 29.06 5.25 -19.79
CA VAL A 148 28.11 6.36 -19.68
C VAL A 148 27.92 6.93 -21.07
N SER A 149 26.67 7.15 -21.46
CA SER A 149 26.32 7.79 -22.71
C SER A 149 25.33 8.89 -22.43
N THR A 150 25.48 10.02 -23.10
CA THR A 150 24.65 11.20 -22.89
C THR A 150 24.28 11.83 -24.23
N MET A 151 23.13 12.48 -24.25
CA MET A 151 22.68 13.32 -25.35
C MET A 151 22.23 14.66 -24.76
N TYR A 152 22.53 15.74 -25.47
CA TYR A 152 22.19 17.10 -25.10
C TYR A 152 21.40 17.73 -26.24
N LEU A 153 20.39 18.54 -25.93
CA LEU A 153 19.54 19.20 -26.90
C LEU A 153 20.39 20.06 -27.83
N SER A 154 20.33 19.80 -29.14
CA SER A 154 20.92 20.68 -30.16
C SER A 154 19.85 21.55 -30.79
N GLN A 155 20.26 22.55 -31.57
CA GLN A 155 19.33 23.45 -32.27
C GLN A 155 18.49 22.71 -33.33
N ASP A 156 18.97 21.57 -33.83
CA ASP A 156 18.33 20.81 -34.92
C ASP A 156 17.24 19.85 -34.47
N ILE A 157 17.09 19.64 -33.15
CA ILE A 157 16.17 18.64 -32.60
C ILE A 157 15.35 19.25 -31.46
N ASN A 158 14.10 18.82 -31.32
CA ASN A 158 13.29 19.15 -30.15
C ASN A 158 13.47 18.13 -29.00
N SER A 159 12.91 18.45 -27.83
CA SER A 159 13.03 17.62 -26.62
C SER A 159 12.43 16.21 -26.76
N GLU A 160 11.39 16.04 -27.57
CA GLU A 160 10.79 14.74 -27.83
C GLU A 160 11.69 13.89 -28.73
N GLN A 161 12.28 14.49 -29.77
CA GLN A 161 13.28 13.85 -30.63
C GLN A 161 14.53 13.46 -29.84
N LEU A 162 15.00 14.31 -28.92
CA LEU A 162 16.09 13.99 -28.00
C LEU A 162 15.81 12.69 -27.22
N ILE A 163 14.60 12.54 -26.67
CA ILE A 163 14.18 11.33 -25.96
C ILE A 163 14.06 10.13 -26.91
N MET A 164 13.46 10.32 -28.10
CA MET A 164 13.32 9.26 -29.10
C MET A 164 14.68 8.72 -29.54
N PHE A 165 15.67 9.59 -29.81
CA PHE A 165 17.02 9.17 -30.19
C PHE A 165 17.76 8.49 -29.04
N SER A 166 17.58 8.98 -27.82
CA SER A 166 18.15 8.36 -26.61
C SER A 166 17.60 6.96 -26.39
N LEU A 167 16.27 6.78 -26.39
CA LEU A 167 15.64 5.46 -26.26
C LEU A 167 15.96 4.55 -27.44
N GLY A 168 16.05 5.09 -28.66
CA GLY A 168 16.45 4.36 -29.86
C GLY A 168 17.86 3.78 -29.75
N SER A 169 18.78 4.53 -29.14
CA SER A 169 20.16 4.09 -28.86
C SER A 169 20.24 2.96 -27.83
N ILE A 170 19.22 2.82 -26.99
CA ILE A 170 19.07 1.75 -26.00
C ILE A 170 18.25 0.56 -26.56
N LEU A 171 17.29 0.78 -27.46
CA LEU A 171 16.48 -0.25 -28.12
C LEU A 171 17.24 -1.04 -29.21
N LYS A 172 18.40 -1.58 -28.84
CA LYS A 172 19.27 -2.39 -29.70
C LYS A 172 19.53 -3.78 -29.11
N PRO A 173 19.96 -4.78 -29.91
CA PRO A 173 20.13 -6.16 -29.44
C PRO A 173 21.01 -6.32 -28.19
N LYS A 174 22.05 -5.48 -28.04
CA LYS A 174 22.92 -5.42 -26.84
C LYS A 174 22.13 -5.33 -25.53
N TYR A 175 21.02 -4.61 -25.53
CA TYR A 175 20.21 -4.34 -24.34
C TYR A 175 18.91 -5.15 -24.28
N HIS A 176 18.78 -6.21 -25.09
CA HIS A 176 17.61 -7.07 -25.03
C HIS A 176 17.37 -7.65 -23.62
N ASN A 177 16.14 -7.49 -23.13
CA ASN A 177 15.68 -7.85 -21.77
C ASN A 177 16.32 -7.07 -20.62
N TYR A 178 16.95 -5.93 -20.87
CA TYR A 178 17.44 -5.07 -19.80
C TYR A 178 16.32 -4.44 -18.99
N THR A 179 16.56 -4.31 -17.68
CA THR A 179 15.77 -3.49 -16.77
C THR A 179 16.46 -2.16 -16.58
N ILE A 180 15.77 -1.10 -16.97
CA ILE A 180 16.19 0.29 -16.89
C ILE A 180 15.58 0.89 -15.63
N TYR A 181 16.42 1.29 -14.68
CA TYR A 181 15.96 2.00 -13.48
C TYR A 181 16.12 3.51 -13.67
N ILE A 182 15.04 4.22 -13.41
CA ILE A 182 15.00 5.70 -13.39
C ILE A 182 14.53 6.10 -11.99
N HIS A 183 15.18 7.08 -11.38
CA HIS A 183 14.85 7.49 -10.01
C HIS A 183 13.71 8.49 -10.01
N ASN A 184 12.57 8.14 -9.37
CA ASN A 184 11.33 8.93 -9.39
C ASN A 184 10.61 8.94 -10.75
N LEU A 185 10.77 7.87 -11.53
CA LEU A 185 10.09 7.67 -12.83
C LEU A 185 8.59 8.00 -12.76
N LYS A 186 7.90 7.48 -11.74
CA LYS A 186 6.44 7.52 -11.64
C LYS A 186 5.87 8.93 -11.69
N MET A 187 6.58 9.90 -11.10
CA MET A 187 6.09 11.26 -10.92
C MET A 187 6.70 12.26 -11.89
N PHE A 188 7.78 11.87 -12.58
CA PHE A 188 8.57 12.79 -13.39
C PHE A 188 8.79 12.26 -14.80
N ASP A 189 9.87 11.50 -15.03
CA ASP A 189 10.38 11.11 -16.34
C ASP A 189 9.37 10.41 -17.24
N VAL A 190 8.42 9.68 -16.65
CA VAL A 190 7.45 8.88 -17.41
C VAL A 190 6.57 9.72 -18.33
N ASN A 191 6.30 10.98 -17.95
CA ASN A 191 5.45 11.87 -18.75
C ASN A 191 6.15 12.27 -20.05
N PHE A 192 7.45 12.52 -20.00
CA PHE A 192 8.25 12.81 -21.20
C PHE A 192 8.45 11.56 -22.06
N LEU A 193 8.75 10.43 -21.42
CA LEU A 193 8.97 9.15 -22.10
C LEU A 193 7.72 8.68 -22.85
N ILE A 194 6.54 8.73 -22.22
CA ILE A 194 5.31 8.24 -22.86
C ILE A 194 4.90 9.12 -24.03
N LYS A 195 5.14 10.44 -23.94
CA LYS A 195 4.87 11.40 -25.01
C LYS A 195 5.71 11.08 -26.25
N ALA A 196 7.03 10.90 -26.05
CA ALA A 196 7.96 10.52 -27.10
C ALA A 196 7.63 9.13 -27.70
N ILE A 197 7.34 8.13 -26.86
CA ILE A 197 6.99 6.78 -27.33
C ILE A 197 5.71 6.78 -28.16
N GLY A 198 4.72 7.63 -27.81
CA GLY A 198 3.47 7.77 -28.55
C GLY A 198 3.64 8.16 -30.03
N LYS A 199 4.75 8.82 -30.37
CA LYS A 199 5.13 9.23 -31.74
C LYS A 199 5.96 8.21 -32.51
N THR A 200 6.28 7.07 -31.90
CA THR A 200 7.06 5.99 -32.52
C THR A 200 6.16 4.86 -32.99
N ASP A 201 6.70 3.93 -33.79
CA ASP A 201 6.05 2.65 -34.11
C ASP A 201 6.21 1.60 -33.00
N TRP A 202 6.94 1.90 -31.92
CA TRP A 202 7.25 0.95 -30.86
C TRP A 202 6.00 0.48 -30.11
N LYS A 203 6.05 -0.76 -29.63
CA LYS A 203 4.98 -1.36 -28.84
C LYS A 203 5.28 -1.16 -27.36
N THR A 204 4.24 -0.85 -26.58
CA THR A 204 4.37 -0.67 -25.13
C THR A 204 3.27 -1.36 -24.35
N ASN A 205 3.58 -1.67 -23.10
CA ASN A 205 2.62 -2.02 -22.07
C ASN A 205 3.01 -1.28 -20.80
N VAL A 206 2.08 -0.53 -20.21
CA VAL A 206 2.32 0.23 -19.00
C VAL A 206 1.53 -0.35 -17.83
N ILE A 207 2.14 -0.35 -16.66
CA ILE A 207 1.55 -0.73 -15.39
C ILE A 207 1.30 0.54 -14.60
N MET A 208 0.10 0.69 -14.05
CA MET A 208 -0.31 1.87 -13.30
C MET A 208 -0.66 1.55 -11.85
N ASP A 209 -0.53 2.55 -10.96
CA ASP A 209 -1.05 2.48 -9.59
C ASP A 209 -2.54 2.87 -9.52
N ASP A 210 -3.16 2.75 -8.34
CA ASP A 210 -4.59 3.05 -8.13
C ASP A 210 -4.99 4.50 -8.43
N ASN A 211 -4.00 5.41 -8.50
CA ASN A 211 -4.16 6.82 -8.86
C ASN A 211 -3.88 7.07 -10.34
N ASN A 212 -3.79 6.01 -11.16
CA ASN A 212 -3.48 6.03 -12.60
C ASN A 212 -2.08 6.56 -12.95
N ASN A 213 -1.15 6.62 -11.98
CA ASN A 213 0.23 6.98 -12.30
C ASN A 213 0.96 5.78 -12.88
N ILE A 214 1.75 5.97 -13.93
CA ILE A 214 2.53 4.90 -14.56
C ILE A 214 3.73 4.58 -13.67
N ILE A 215 3.81 3.35 -13.16
CA ILE A 215 4.89 2.90 -12.26
C ILE A 215 5.98 2.09 -12.98
N SER A 216 5.64 1.52 -14.13
CA SER A 216 6.54 0.72 -14.94
C SER A 216 6.01 0.64 -16.36
N LEU A 217 6.92 0.50 -17.31
CA LEU A 217 6.63 0.38 -18.73
C LEU A 217 7.52 -0.69 -19.35
N LYS A 218 6.94 -1.52 -20.21
CA LYS A 218 7.63 -2.44 -21.09
C LYS A 218 7.61 -1.84 -22.48
N LEU A 219 8.74 -1.84 -23.15
CA LEU A 219 8.91 -1.27 -24.48
C LEU A 219 9.53 -2.33 -25.39
N TRP A 220 9.03 -2.47 -26.62
CA TRP A 220 9.65 -3.37 -27.58
C TRP A 220 9.53 -2.92 -29.03
N LYS A 221 10.58 -3.21 -29.79
CA LYS A 221 10.74 -2.90 -31.21
C LYS A 221 11.21 -4.15 -31.95
N TYR A 222 10.74 -4.33 -33.18
CA TYR A 222 11.26 -5.37 -34.06
C TYR A 222 12.48 -4.85 -34.83
N ASN A 223 13.61 -5.56 -34.75
CA ASN A 223 14.80 -5.29 -35.54
C ASN A 223 15.53 -6.63 -35.80
N LYS A 224 15.16 -7.32 -36.88
CA LYS A 224 15.48 -8.74 -37.18
C LYS A 224 14.99 -9.75 -36.14
N SER A 225 14.84 -9.33 -34.88
CA SER A 225 14.24 -10.03 -33.74
C SER A 225 13.55 -9.01 -32.83
N TRP A 226 12.67 -9.45 -31.94
CA TRP A 226 12.03 -8.57 -30.97
C TRP A 226 13.00 -8.17 -29.85
N ILE A 227 13.21 -6.87 -29.68
CA ILE A 227 14.02 -6.29 -28.60
C ILE A 227 13.09 -5.79 -27.51
N HIS A 228 13.26 -6.25 -26.28
CA HIS A 228 12.41 -5.87 -25.14
C HIS A 228 13.21 -5.11 -24.08
N LEU A 229 12.63 -4.04 -23.54
CA LEU A 229 13.13 -3.29 -22.39
C LEU A 229 12.06 -3.18 -21.31
N LYS A 230 12.49 -3.07 -20.05
CA LYS A 230 11.63 -2.85 -18.90
C LYS A 230 12.09 -1.58 -18.18
N LEU A 231 11.31 -0.52 -18.19
CA LEU A 231 11.58 0.69 -17.45
C LEU A 231 10.84 0.64 -16.11
N LYS A 232 11.54 0.95 -15.02
CA LYS A 232 11.05 0.84 -13.65
C LYS A 232 11.49 2.03 -12.80
N ASP A 233 10.62 2.40 -11.87
CA ASP A 233 10.94 3.39 -10.85
C ASP A 233 11.79 2.76 -9.73
N SER A 234 13.03 3.22 -9.57
CA SER A 234 13.86 2.78 -8.45
C SER A 234 13.33 3.25 -7.09
N LEU A 235 12.62 4.38 -7.02
CA LEU A 235 12.09 4.96 -5.79
C LEU A 235 11.02 4.06 -5.14
N LEU A 236 10.35 3.20 -5.93
CA LEU A 236 9.38 2.22 -5.43
C LEU A 236 10.02 0.99 -4.77
N LEU A 237 11.32 0.76 -5.00
CA LEU A 237 12.13 -0.25 -4.32
C LEU A 237 12.95 0.38 -3.18
N LEU A 238 13.42 1.60 -3.39
CA LEU A 238 14.36 2.33 -2.54
C LEU A 238 13.75 3.69 -2.18
N ASN A 239 12.92 3.72 -1.14
CA ASN A 239 11.99 4.81 -0.82
C ASN A 239 12.64 6.08 -0.21
N THR A 240 13.74 6.57 -0.77
CA THR A 240 14.39 7.83 -0.35
C THR A 240 15.16 8.44 -1.53
N SER A 241 15.49 9.74 -1.45
CA SER A 241 16.22 10.46 -2.49
C SER A 241 17.57 9.82 -2.81
N LEU A 242 18.01 9.92 -4.07
CA LEU A 242 19.32 9.44 -4.54
C LEU A 242 20.50 9.92 -3.68
N SER A 243 20.53 11.19 -3.26
CA SER A 243 21.60 11.71 -2.37
C SER A 243 21.69 10.95 -1.04
N ASN A 244 20.53 10.65 -0.44
CA ASN A 244 20.47 9.85 0.78
C ASN A 244 20.84 8.39 0.53
N LEU A 245 20.44 7.80 -0.60
CA LEU A 245 20.83 6.44 -0.97
C LEU A 245 22.34 6.31 -1.14
N GLY A 246 22.97 7.26 -1.84
CA GLY A 246 24.42 7.27 -2.02
C GLY A 246 25.17 7.38 -0.68
N LYS A 247 24.70 8.23 0.23
CA LYS A 247 25.26 8.32 1.59
C LYS A 247 25.06 7.03 2.39
N GLN A 248 23.86 6.45 2.36
CA GLN A 248 23.52 5.25 3.13
C GLN A 248 24.26 4.00 2.61
N MET A 249 24.49 3.89 1.31
CA MET A 249 25.21 2.75 0.71
C MET A 249 26.70 3.01 0.51
N ASN A 250 27.19 4.15 1.01
CA ASN A 250 28.56 4.62 0.85
C ASN A 250 29.06 4.46 -0.60
N THR A 251 28.37 5.10 -1.54
CA THR A 251 28.75 5.07 -2.95
C THR A 251 30.00 5.88 -3.23
N GLU A 252 30.77 5.44 -4.23
CA GLU A 252 31.99 6.12 -4.69
C GLU A 252 31.62 7.47 -5.30
N SER A 253 30.62 7.47 -6.18
CA SER A 253 30.02 8.70 -6.71
C SER A 253 28.94 9.20 -5.76
N ARG A 254 28.79 10.52 -5.64
CA ARG A 254 27.72 11.14 -4.85
C ARG A 254 27.03 12.21 -5.68
N LYS A 255 25.71 12.33 -5.50
CA LYS A 255 24.90 13.41 -6.08
C LYS A 255 25.47 14.77 -5.66
N ASP A 256 25.87 15.55 -6.65
CA ASP A 256 26.40 16.90 -6.50
C ASP A 256 25.29 17.94 -6.35
N ASN A 257 25.64 19.21 -6.14
CA ASN A 257 24.69 20.32 -6.23
C ASN A 257 24.65 20.85 -7.65
N PHE A 258 23.47 21.20 -8.14
CA PHE A 258 23.26 21.75 -9.48
C PHE A 258 22.31 22.97 -9.43
N PRO A 259 22.53 24.02 -10.24
CA PRO A 259 21.73 25.24 -10.18
C PRO A 259 20.47 25.13 -11.05
N TYR A 260 19.52 24.26 -10.68
CA TYR A 260 18.32 23.98 -11.50
C TYR A 260 17.54 25.22 -11.93
N SER A 261 17.37 26.19 -11.02
CA SER A 261 16.65 27.44 -11.32
C SER A 261 17.41 28.40 -12.23
N PHE A 262 18.69 28.15 -12.51
CA PHE A 262 19.45 28.87 -13.53
C PHE A 262 19.18 28.31 -14.93
N MET A 263 18.74 27.07 -15.06
CA MET A 263 18.52 26.40 -16.35
C MET A 263 17.17 26.80 -16.95
N THR A 264 17.24 27.61 -18.01
CA THR A 264 16.12 28.18 -18.76
C THR A 264 16.39 28.07 -20.26
N SER A 265 15.40 28.39 -21.10
CA SER A 265 15.57 28.42 -22.57
C SER A 265 16.78 29.28 -23.00
N GLU A 266 17.11 30.33 -22.27
CA GLU A 266 18.21 31.25 -22.56
C GLU A 266 19.57 30.73 -22.11
N THR A 267 19.62 29.83 -21.11
CA THR A 267 20.85 29.50 -20.39
C THR A 267 21.33 28.07 -20.59
N ILE A 268 20.56 27.19 -21.26
CA ILE A 268 21.03 25.83 -21.56
C ILE A 268 22.32 25.83 -22.41
N TYR A 269 22.56 26.83 -23.24
CA TYR A 269 23.79 26.96 -24.03
C TYR A 269 24.81 27.94 -23.44
N TYR A 270 24.59 28.40 -22.21
CA TYR A 270 25.40 29.45 -21.60
C TYR A 270 26.85 29.03 -21.37
N LYS A 271 27.77 29.94 -21.70
CA LYS A 271 29.20 29.84 -21.39
C LYS A 271 29.67 31.18 -20.82
N GLY A 272 30.04 31.20 -19.54
CA GLY A 272 30.44 32.45 -18.90
C GLY A 272 30.79 32.29 -17.43
N VAL A 273 30.51 33.32 -16.63
CA VAL A 273 30.74 33.27 -15.17
C VAL A 273 29.81 32.26 -14.52
N CYS A 274 30.30 31.55 -13.51
CA CYS A 274 29.54 30.62 -12.68
C CYS A 274 28.24 31.26 -12.14
N PRO A 275 27.09 30.54 -12.18
CA PRO A 275 25.81 31.06 -11.70
C PRO A 275 25.87 31.60 -10.26
N PRO A 276 25.21 32.74 -9.96
CA PRO A 276 25.12 33.29 -8.61
C PRO A 276 24.47 32.34 -7.58
N ASP A 277 24.80 32.49 -6.30
CA ASP A 277 24.34 31.66 -5.15
C ASP A 277 22.86 31.39 -5.13
N LYS A 278 22.06 32.40 -5.49
CA LYS A 278 20.59 32.36 -5.43
C LYS A 278 19.99 31.19 -6.22
N TYR A 279 20.72 30.69 -7.22
CA TYR A 279 20.31 29.57 -8.07
C TYR A 279 20.68 28.20 -7.52
N TRP A 280 21.53 28.14 -6.48
CA TRP A 280 22.00 26.91 -5.88
C TRP A 280 21.24 26.61 -4.59
N ASN A 281 20.90 25.33 -4.38
CA ASN A 281 20.44 24.87 -3.05
C ASN A 281 21.57 24.93 -2.02
N LYS A 282 22.79 24.60 -2.46
CA LYS A 282 24.03 24.74 -1.70
C LYS A 282 25.14 25.12 -2.69
N PRO A 283 25.69 26.34 -2.61
CA PRO A 283 26.73 26.77 -3.53
C PRO A 283 27.98 25.88 -3.39
N PRO A 284 28.71 25.62 -4.48
CA PRO A 284 29.95 24.86 -4.43
C PRO A 284 31.00 25.57 -3.57
N LYS A 285 31.71 24.81 -2.72
CA LYS A 285 32.72 25.33 -1.77
C LYS A 285 33.96 25.92 -2.46
N ASN A 286 34.34 25.38 -3.61
CA ASN A 286 35.50 25.82 -4.37
C ASN A 286 35.05 26.73 -5.51
N ARG A 287 34.68 27.97 -5.19
CA ARG A 287 34.64 29.02 -6.22
C ARG A 287 36.05 29.49 -6.45
N VAL A 288 36.76 28.88 -7.39
CA VAL A 288 37.90 29.58 -7.95
C VAL A 288 37.35 30.59 -8.96
N GLN A 289 36.83 31.70 -8.45
CA GLN A 289 36.89 32.94 -9.21
C GLN A 289 38.32 33.42 -9.04
N ILE A 290 39.11 33.30 -10.12
CA ILE A 290 40.48 33.78 -10.26
C ILE A 290 41.53 32.83 -9.63
N SER A 291 42.22 32.08 -10.51
CA SER A 291 43.54 31.54 -10.17
C SER A 291 44.54 32.70 -10.00
N PRO A 292 45.66 32.56 -9.25
CA PRO A 292 46.73 33.56 -9.18
C PRO A 292 47.35 33.97 -10.53
N LYS A 293 46.88 33.38 -11.65
CA LYS A 293 47.35 33.59 -13.03
C LYS A 293 46.25 34.12 -13.98
N ASN A 294 45.24 34.87 -13.51
CA ASN A 294 44.25 35.58 -14.35
C ASN A 294 43.43 34.72 -15.35
N ARG A 295 43.28 33.42 -15.14
CA ARG A 295 42.32 32.61 -15.92
C ARG A 295 40.96 32.61 -15.23
N VAL A 296 39.97 33.29 -15.81
CA VAL A 296 38.56 33.17 -15.42
C VAL A 296 38.11 31.75 -15.77
N GLN A 297 37.70 30.96 -14.77
CA GLN A 297 37.12 29.64 -15.02
C GLN A 297 35.75 29.84 -15.67
N ILE A 298 35.64 29.48 -16.96
CA ILE A 298 34.39 29.54 -17.71
C ILE A 298 33.51 28.37 -17.26
N TRP A 299 32.31 28.69 -16.80
CA TRP A 299 31.24 27.73 -16.54
C TRP A 299 30.48 27.49 -17.85
N ASP A 300 30.53 26.27 -18.35
CA ASP A 300 29.84 25.82 -19.57
C ASP A 300 28.65 24.95 -19.14
N ALA A 301 27.43 25.44 -19.43
CA ALA A 301 26.19 24.81 -19.03
C ALA A 301 26.10 23.35 -19.49
N ARG A 302 26.54 23.06 -20.72
CA ARG A 302 26.52 21.71 -21.29
C ARG A 302 27.51 20.81 -20.56
N VAL A 303 28.76 21.26 -20.41
CA VAL A 303 29.81 20.44 -19.74
C VAL A 303 29.42 20.12 -18.30
N GLU A 304 28.95 21.12 -17.56
CA GLU A 304 28.59 20.97 -16.15
C GLU A 304 27.32 20.13 -15.97
N THR A 305 26.32 20.28 -16.86
CA THR A 305 25.15 19.39 -16.88
C THR A 305 25.57 17.94 -17.12
N LEU A 306 26.39 17.69 -18.14
CA LEU A 306 26.77 16.32 -18.50
C LEU A 306 27.60 15.64 -17.40
N LYS A 307 28.49 16.40 -16.74
CA LYS A 307 29.25 15.93 -15.57
C LYS A 307 28.34 15.61 -14.39
N TYR A 308 27.39 16.49 -14.11
CA TYR A 308 26.40 16.29 -13.05
C TYR A 308 25.55 15.04 -13.30
N LEU A 309 25.02 14.91 -14.53
CA LEU A 309 24.21 13.78 -14.99
C LEU A 309 24.99 12.46 -14.93
N GLU A 310 26.26 12.46 -15.34
CA GLU A 310 27.15 11.29 -15.22
C GLU A 310 27.30 10.83 -13.76
N ASN A 311 27.50 11.77 -12.82
CA ASN A 311 27.61 11.46 -11.40
C ASN A 311 26.32 10.87 -10.83
N ASP A 312 25.15 11.40 -11.22
CA ASP A 312 23.85 10.87 -10.81
C ASP A 312 23.61 9.45 -11.36
N LEU A 313 23.94 9.21 -12.62
CA LEU A 313 23.85 7.88 -13.24
C LEU A 313 24.77 6.85 -12.55
N LYS A 314 26.04 7.21 -12.31
CA LYS A 314 26.98 6.32 -11.60
C LYS A 314 26.49 6.01 -10.20
N THR A 315 26.04 7.03 -9.47
CA THR A 315 25.48 6.88 -8.11
C THR A 315 24.28 5.93 -8.12
N LEU A 316 23.32 6.14 -9.04
CA LEU A 316 22.12 5.31 -9.13
C LEU A 316 22.45 3.86 -9.51
N TYR A 317 23.35 3.64 -10.46
CA TYR A 317 23.77 2.29 -10.87
C TYR A 317 24.42 1.55 -9.70
N GLU A 318 25.34 2.21 -8.98
CA GLU A 318 26.03 1.62 -7.84
C GLU A 318 25.05 1.22 -6.72
N VAL A 319 24.12 2.13 -6.38
CA VAL A 319 23.04 1.87 -5.42
C VAL A 319 22.22 0.65 -5.83
N ILE A 320 21.74 0.61 -7.07
CA ILE A 320 20.91 -0.48 -7.58
C ILE A 320 21.68 -1.80 -7.59
N ASN A 321 22.93 -1.79 -8.02
CA ASN A 321 23.73 -2.99 -8.12
C ASN A 321 24.10 -3.55 -6.73
N LYS A 322 24.53 -2.69 -5.79
CA LYS A 322 24.77 -3.07 -4.38
C LYS A 322 23.51 -3.67 -3.74
N TYR A 323 22.36 -3.03 -3.94
CA TYR A 323 21.09 -3.55 -3.42
C TYR A 323 20.70 -4.89 -4.06
N ALA A 324 20.86 -5.01 -5.39
CA ALA A 324 20.61 -6.27 -6.10
C ALA A 324 21.52 -7.40 -5.61
N ASP A 325 22.79 -7.12 -5.37
CA ASP A 325 23.77 -8.07 -4.84
C ASP A 325 23.40 -8.55 -3.44
N GLU A 326 23.10 -7.63 -2.52
CA GLU A 326 22.71 -7.99 -1.15
C GLU A 326 21.44 -8.86 -1.13
N ILE A 327 20.41 -8.50 -1.90
CA ILE A 327 19.18 -9.28 -1.99
C ILE A 327 19.43 -10.64 -2.62
N PHE A 328 20.20 -10.72 -3.71
CA PHE A 328 20.46 -11.98 -4.39
C PHE A 328 21.36 -12.89 -3.55
N LYS A 329 22.40 -12.37 -2.91
CA LYS A 329 23.31 -13.12 -2.03
C LYS A 329 22.55 -13.80 -0.90
N LYS A 330 21.66 -13.06 -0.23
CA LYS A 330 20.91 -13.57 0.94
C LYS A 330 19.71 -14.43 0.57
N TYR A 331 18.96 -14.05 -0.47
CA TYR A 331 17.65 -14.64 -0.74
C TYR A 331 17.53 -15.34 -2.10
N LYS A 332 18.55 -15.24 -2.96
CA LYS A 332 18.54 -15.76 -4.34
C LYS A 332 17.33 -15.25 -5.12
N ILE A 333 17.01 -13.96 -5.01
CA ILE A 333 15.91 -13.31 -5.71
C ILE A 333 16.45 -12.12 -6.50
N ASN A 334 15.98 -11.96 -7.74
CA ASN A 334 16.35 -10.83 -8.58
C ASN A 334 15.39 -9.67 -8.35
N ILE A 335 15.91 -8.48 -8.04
CA ILE A 335 15.08 -7.27 -7.88
C ILE A 335 14.42 -6.86 -9.21
N THR A 336 14.99 -7.25 -10.35
CA THR A 336 14.49 -6.96 -11.71
C THR A 336 13.13 -7.61 -12.00
N ASP A 337 12.72 -8.61 -11.22
CA ASP A 337 11.41 -9.25 -11.32
C ASP A 337 10.30 -8.48 -10.57
N HIS A 338 10.68 -7.44 -9.82
CA HIS A 338 9.81 -6.70 -8.91
C HIS A 338 9.74 -5.22 -9.26
N ASN A 339 8.54 -4.63 -9.18
CA ASN A 339 8.34 -3.20 -9.42
C ASN A 339 8.37 -2.38 -8.12
N THR A 340 8.08 -3.02 -6.99
CA THR A 340 7.97 -2.36 -5.70
C THR A 340 8.60 -3.20 -4.60
N ILE A 341 9.03 -2.55 -3.52
CA ILE A 341 9.51 -3.23 -2.31
C ILE A 341 8.44 -4.16 -1.73
N SER A 342 7.17 -3.76 -1.77
CA SER A 342 6.07 -4.58 -1.27
C SER A 342 5.96 -5.92 -2.01
N SER A 343 6.19 -5.93 -3.33
CA SER A 343 6.23 -7.16 -4.11
C SER A 343 7.46 -8.02 -3.81
N LEU A 344 8.62 -7.39 -3.63
CA LEU A 344 9.88 -8.06 -3.31
C LEU A 344 9.84 -8.68 -1.90
N SER A 345 9.34 -7.95 -0.90
CA SER A 345 9.19 -8.43 0.48
C SER A 345 8.27 -9.65 0.55
N LEU A 346 7.14 -9.63 -0.16
CA LEU A 346 6.26 -10.81 -0.26
C LEU A 346 6.95 -12.00 -0.94
N LYS A 347 7.72 -11.76 -2.01
CA LYS A 347 8.49 -12.81 -2.69
C LYS A 347 9.49 -13.47 -1.73
N ILE A 348 10.25 -12.66 -0.99
CA ILE A 348 11.22 -13.14 0.00
C ILE A 348 10.51 -13.95 1.08
N PHE A 349 9.42 -13.42 1.64
CA PHE A 349 8.62 -14.11 2.64
C PHE A 349 8.14 -15.49 2.14
N LEU A 350 7.47 -15.53 0.98
CA LEU A 350 6.88 -16.76 0.41
C LEU A 350 7.89 -17.78 -0.10
N SER A 351 9.18 -17.43 -0.18
CA SER A 351 10.23 -18.33 -0.66
C SER A 351 11.20 -18.78 0.43
N LYS A 352 11.39 -17.98 1.48
CA LYS A 352 12.40 -18.22 2.53
C LYS A 352 11.83 -18.38 3.92
N PHE A 353 10.67 -17.80 4.21
CA PHE A 353 10.12 -17.73 5.57
C PHE A 353 8.78 -18.44 5.73
N TYR A 354 8.14 -18.80 4.62
CA TYR A 354 6.83 -19.41 4.60
C TYR A 354 6.92 -20.93 4.42
N ASP A 355 6.44 -21.66 5.42
CA ASP A 355 6.29 -23.11 5.40
C ASP A 355 4.82 -23.48 5.26
N MET A 356 4.42 -23.87 4.04
CA MET A 356 3.05 -24.26 3.72
C MET A 356 2.56 -25.50 4.50
N SER A 357 3.47 -26.37 4.92
CA SER A 357 3.11 -27.60 5.65
C SER A 357 2.59 -27.28 7.05
N LYS A 358 3.10 -26.20 7.65
CA LYS A 358 2.72 -25.73 8.99
C LYS A 358 1.63 -24.68 8.94
N ASN A 359 1.67 -23.80 7.94
CA ASN A 359 0.82 -22.62 7.86
C ASN A 359 0.21 -22.48 6.47
N THR A 360 -1.11 -22.33 6.35
CA THR A 360 -1.76 -22.12 5.05
C THR A 360 -2.31 -20.71 4.93
N LEU A 361 -1.53 -19.81 4.31
CA LEU A 361 -1.97 -18.49 3.90
C LEU A 361 -3.04 -18.59 2.82
N ARG A 362 -4.06 -17.74 2.94
CA ARG A 362 -5.18 -17.72 2.01
C ARG A 362 -5.60 -16.31 1.62
N THR A 363 -5.99 -16.20 0.36
CA THR A 363 -6.65 -15.04 -0.23
C THR A 363 -8.16 -15.24 -0.14
N LEU A 364 -8.84 -14.26 0.45
CA LEU A 364 -10.29 -14.23 0.56
C LEU A 364 -10.88 -13.59 -0.69
N THR A 365 -12.12 -13.98 -1.03
CA THR A 365 -12.86 -13.41 -2.16
C THR A 365 -14.32 -13.17 -1.79
N GLY A 366 -15.02 -12.41 -2.63
CA GLY A 366 -16.45 -12.14 -2.49
C GLY A 366 -16.81 -11.44 -1.18
N ILE A 367 -17.96 -11.78 -0.61
CA ILE A 367 -18.53 -11.07 0.54
C ILE A 367 -17.64 -11.12 1.78
N SER A 368 -16.94 -12.23 2.03
CA SER A 368 -16.04 -12.39 3.17
C SER A 368 -14.86 -11.41 3.12
N GLU A 369 -14.32 -11.19 1.92
CA GLU A 369 -13.27 -10.23 1.65
C GLU A 369 -13.78 -8.80 1.90
N THR A 370 -14.89 -8.42 1.25
CA THR A 370 -15.48 -7.08 1.35
C THR A 370 -15.85 -6.69 2.78
N GLN A 371 -16.40 -7.63 3.56
CA GLN A 371 -16.79 -7.40 4.95
C GLN A 371 -15.58 -7.28 5.87
N ILE A 372 -14.60 -8.20 5.77
CA ILE A 372 -13.37 -8.14 6.58
C ILE A 372 -12.55 -6.89 6.23
N ARG A 373 -12.55 -6.47 4.97
CA ARG A 373 -11.86 -5.26 4.53
C ARG A 373 -12.39 -3.99 5.20
N GLN A 374 -13.66 -3.95 5.63
CA GLN A 374 -14.20 -2.81 6.39
C GLN A 374 -13.57 -2.69 7.80
N ALA A 375 -13.04 -3.80 8.35
CA ALA A 375 -12.25 -3.80 9.58
C ALA A 375 -10.78 -3.42 9.36
N TYR A 376 -10.30 -3.39 8.11
CA TYR A 376 -8.94 -2.99 7.80
C TYR A 376 -8.81 -1.46 7.84
N ARG A 377 -8.41 -0.95 8.99
CA ARG A 377 -8.18 0.48 9.25
C ARG A 377 -6.73 0.72 9.63
N GLY A 378 -6.21 1.92 9.34
CA GLY A 378 -4.84 2.30 9.65
C GLY A 378 -4.58 2.55 11.14
N GLY A 379 -3.45 3.18 11.45
CA GLY A 379 -3.18 3.76 12.76
C GLY A 379 -4.11 4.95 13.06
N MET A 380 -4.28 5.25 14.35
CA MET A 380 -5.13 6.38 14.78
C MET A 380 -4.29 7.64 14.95
N VAL A 381 -4.71 8.73 14.29
CA VAL A 381 -4.09 10.05 14.40
C VAL A 381 -5.09 11.00 15.04
N MET A 382 -4.74 11.57 16.19
CA MET A 382 -5.65 12.40 16.96
C MET A 382 -4.93 13.57 17.61
N VAL A 383 -5.51 14.76 17.47
CA VAL A 383 -5.15 15.96 18.22
C VAL A 383 -6.13 16.09 19.37
N LYS A 384 -5.66 15.99 20.62
CA LYS A 384 -6.52 16.08 21.81
C LYS A 384 -6.34 17.39 22.53
N ARG A 385 -5.09 17.82 22.65
CA ARG A 385 -4.72 19.14 23.13
C ARG A 385 -3.93 19.82 22.04
N ARG A 386 -4.33 21.05 21.74
CA ARG A 386 -3.75 21.86 20.66
C ARG A 386 -2.43 22.50 21.08
N GLU A 387 -2.16 22.56 22.37
CA GLU A 387 -0.97 23.18 22.93
C GLU A 387 -0.32 22.27 23.97
N ILE A 388 1.01 22.38 24.07
CA ILE A 388 1.79 21.79 25.13
C ILE A 388 2.98 22.70 25.45
N GLU A 389 3.26 22.85 26.74
CA GLU A 389 4.48 23.45 27.25
C GLU A 389 5.24 22.35 28.01
N LYS A 390 6.55 22.22 27.75
CA LYS A 390 7.42 21.18 28.33
C LYS A 390 6.84 19.75 28.17
N GLY A 391 7.04 19.18 27.00
CA GLY A 391 6.52 17.85 26.65
C GLY A 391 7.58 16.91 26.06
N TYR A 392 7.16 15.69 25.75
CA TYR A 392 8.01 14.65 25.19
C TYR A 392 7.32 14.02 23.99
N LEU A 393 8.02 13.97 22.85
CA LEU A 393 7.60 13.22 21.67
C LEU A 393 8.31 11.86 21.66
N TYR A 394 7.53 10.80 21.68
CA TYR A 394 8.02 9.44 21.58
C TYR A 394 7.50 8.75 20.32
N ASP A 395 8.31 7.88 19.73
CA ASP A 395 7.96 6.99 18.63
C ASP A 395 8.23 5.53 19.02
N VAL A 396 7.31 4.61 18.76
CA VAL A 396 7.51 3.20 19.13
C VAL A 396 8.33 2.45 18.08
N ASN A 397 9.37 1.76 18.54
CA ASN A 397 10.24 0.99 17.66
C ASN A 397 9.52 -0.24 17.06
N SER A 398 9.32 -0.21 15.73
CA SER A 398 8.84 -1.34 14.93
C SER A 398 7.46 -1.89 15.35
N LEU A 399 6.46 -1.01 15.49
CA LEU A 399 5.10 -1.35 15.94
C LEU A 399 4.41 -2.45 15.10
N TYR A 400 4.36 -2.30 13.78
CA TYR A 400 3.73 -3.31 12.92
C TYR A 400 4.47 -4.66 12.92
N PRO A 401 5.81 -4.70 12.85
CA PRO A 401 6.57 -5.94 13.10
C PRO A 401 6.25 -6.62 14.43
N TYR A 402 6.09 -5.85 15.52
CA TYR A 402 5.65 -6.42 16.79
C TYR A 402 4.22 -6.98 16.70
N ALA A 403 3.31 -6.25 16.07
CA ALA A 403 1.95 -6.72 15.84
C ALA A 403 1.93 -8.06 15.07
N MET A 404 2.87 -8.28 14.15
CA MET A 404 3.02 -9.53 13.40
C MET A 404 3.44 -10.75 14.25
N LEU A 405 3.98 -10.54 15.46
CA LEU A 405 4.32 -11.61 16.41
C LEU A 405 3.08 -12.15 17.16
N ASN A 406 1.95 -11.46 17.05
CA ASN A 406 0.70 -11.92 17.65
C ASN A 406 0.07 -13.06 16.83
N PRO A 407 -0.89 -13.80 17.42
CA PRO A 407 -1.59 -14.85 16.69
C PRO A 407 -2.39 -14.29 15.50
N MET A 408 -2.37 -14.98 14.37
CA MET A 408 -2.98 -14.53 13.11
C MET A 408 -4.21 -15.35 12.71
N PRO A 409 -5.24 -14.72 12.10
CA PRO A 409 -6.43 -15.41 11.58
C PRO A 409 -6.10 -16.17 10.30
N MET A 410 -6.06 -17.50 10.40
CA MET A 410 -5.65 -18.41 9.32
C MET A 410 -6.76 -19.40 8.96
N GLY A 411 -6.60 -20.04 7.79
CA GLY A 411 -7.55 -21.01 7.28
C GLY A 411 -8.75 -20.37 6.59
N HIS A 412 -9.83 -21.14 6.49
CA HIS A 412 -11.08 -20.68 5.89
C HIS A 412 -11.84 -19.78 6.85
N PRO A 413 -12.44 -18.66 6.38
CA PRO A 413 -13.40 -17.92 7.18
C PRO A 413 -14.64 -18.79 7.45
N GLU A 414 -15.01 -18.89 8.73
CA GLU A 414 -16.22 -19.57 9.18
C GLU A 414 -17.21 -18.51 9.69
N LEU A 415 -18.19 -18.14 8.87
CA LEU A 415 -19.23 -17.19 9.24
C LEU A 415 -20.10 -17.79 10.34
N SER A 416 -20.22 -17.11 11.47
CA SER A 416 -20.96 -17.53 12.65
C SER A 416 -21.92 -16.43 13.08
N ASN A 417 -23.07 -16.79 13.64
CA ASN A 417 -23.99 -15.85 14.29
C ASN A 417 -23.97 -15.97 15.83
N ASP A 418 -22.97 -16.68 16.38
CA ASP A 418 -22.69 -16.75 17.81
C ASP A 418 -22.63 -15.34 18.41
N LYS A 419 -23.27 -15.16 19.56
CA LYS A 419 -23.43 -13.87 20.24
C LYS A 419 -22.39 -13.63 21.34
N GLU A 420 -21.61 -14.64 21.69
CA GLU A 420 -20.53 -14.54 22.66
C GLU A 420 -19.22 -14.12 21.99
N LEU A 421 -18.70 -12.94 22.33
CA LEU A 421 -17.49 -12.38 21.71
C LEU A 421 -16.24 -13.24 22.01
N ASN A 422 -16.17 -13.86 23.18
CA ASN A 422 -15.03 -14.70 23.58
C ASN A 422 -14.88 -15.95 22.70
N ASN A 423 -15.96 -16.40 22.07
CA ASN A 423 -15.94 -17.53 21.13
C ASN A 423 -15.38 -17.14 19.75
N TYR A 424 -15.07 -15.87 19.49
CA TYR A 424 -14.49 -15.43 18.24
C TYR A 424 -12.98 -15.21 18.36
N PHE A 425 -12.28 -15.74 17.37
CA PHE A 425 -10.99 -15.24 16.94
C PHE A 425 -11.08 -14.96 15.44
N GLY A 426 -11.21 -13.69 15.08
CA GLY A 426 -11.55 -13.26 13.73
C GLY A 426 -12.26 -11.92 13.70
N PHE A 427 -13.20 -11.72 12.78
CA PHE A 427 -13.81 -10.42 12.48
C PHE A 427 -15.30 -10.43 12.72
N VAL A 428 -15.81 -9.46 13.47
CA VAL A 428 -17.21 -9.42 13.88
C VAL A 428 -17.87 -8.10 13.53
N TYR A 429 -19.16 -8.18 13.22
CA TYR A 429 -20.02 -7.03 13.05
C TYR A 429 -20.75 -6.73 14.37
N VAL A 430 -20.57 -5.52 14.86
CA VAL A 430 -21.06 -5.11 16.19
C VAL A 430 -21.71 -3.74 16.15
N GLU A 431 -22.55 -3.49 17.14
CA GLU A 431 -22.91 -2.14 17.59
C GLU A 431 -22.12 -1.86 18.87
N VAL A 432 -21.39 -0.75 18.87
CA VAL A 432 -20.53 -0.32 19.95
C VAL A 432 -21.19 0.85 20.66
N SER A 433 -21.34 0.74 21.98
CA SER A 433 -21.67 1.88 22.85
C SER A 433 -20.41 2.30 23.58
N PRO A 434 -19.76 3.40 23.18
CA PRO A 434 -18.56 3.90 23.83
C PRO A 434 -18.88 4.40 25.24
N PRO A 435 -17.92 4.35 26.18
CA PRO A 435 -18.05 5.02 27.46
C PRO A 435 -18.04 6.55 27.27
N ASN A 436 -18.46 7.31 28.27
CA ASN A 436 -18.30 8.77 28.29
C ASN A 436 -16.81 9.12 28.43
N THR A 437 -16.10 9.10 27.31
CA THR A 437 -14.69 9.46 27.22
C THR A 437 -14.45 10.29 25.97
N ASN A 438 -13.68 11.37 26.13
CA ASN A 438 -13.35 12.28 25.04
C ASN A 438 -12.30 11.70 24.07
N ILE A 439 -11.78 10.49 24.33
CA ILE A 439 -10.73 9.89 23.51
C ILE A 439 -11.13 8.46 23.13
N PRO A 440 -11.59 8.24 21.88
CA PRO A 440 -11.89 6.90 21.42
C PRO A 440 -10.60 6.09 21.23
N ILE A 441 -10.64 4.82 21.65
CA ILE A 441 -9.55 3.85 21.40
C ILE A 441 -9.87 2.92 20.23
N LEU A 442 -11.12 2.93 19.74
CA LEU A 442 -11.54 2.25 18.54
C LEU A 442 -11.62 3.26 17.40
N PRO A 443 -11.24 2.87 16.17
CA PRO A 443 -11.47 3.72 15.01
C PRO A 443 -12.98 3.86 14.79
N THR A 444 -13.48 5.07 14.61
CA THR A 444 -14.91 5.35 14.44
C THR A 444 -15.28 5.61 12.97
N PRO A 445 -16.57 5.56 12.59
CA PRO A 445 -17.03 6.11 11.33
C PRO A 445 -16.71 7.62 11.22
N ILE A 446 -16.67 8.14 9.99
CA ILE A 446 -16.31 9.55 9.71
C ILE A 446 -17.30 10.51 10.39
N GLU A 447 -18.59 10.18 10.40
CA GLU A 447 -19.67 11.01 10.96
C GLU A 447 -19.89 10.79 12.47
N TYR A 448 -18.97 10.11 13.14
CA TYR A 448 -19.13 9.81 14.56
C TYR A 448 -19.11 11.08 15.41
N LYS A 449 -20.21 11.31 16.16
CA LYS A 449 -20.24 12.27 17.26
C LYS A 449 -19.95 11.56 18.57
N GLU A 450 -19.26 12.25 19.47
CA GLU A 450 -18.86 11.72 20.78
C GLU A 450 -20.04 11.14 21.56
N GLY A 451 -19.83 10.00 22.20
CA GLY A 451 -20.86 9.28 22.96
C GLY A 451 -21.91 8.54 22.12
N GLN A 452 -21.96 8.73 20.80
CA GLN A 452 -22.95 8.04 19.97
C GLN A 452 -22.66 6.54 19.85
N LYS A 453 -23.71 5.73 19.68
CA LYS A 453 -23.53 4.33 19.28
C LYS A 453 -23.14 4.28 17.81
N PHE A 454 -22.27 3.35 17.45
CA PHE A 454 -21.90 3.14 16.05
C PHE A 454 -21.82 1.66 15.71
N LYS A 455 -22.01 1.34 14.43
CA LYS A 455 -21.87 -0.03 13.92
C LYS A 455 -20.63 -0.17 13.06
N GLY A 456 -20.06 -1.36 13.02
CA GLY A 456 -18.94 -1.63 12.13
C GLY A 456 -18.36 -3.03 12.29
N TRP A 457 -17.46 -3.36 11.36
CA TRP A 457 -16.64 -4.55 11.40
C TRP A 457 -15.35 -4.28 12.18
N TYR A 458 -15.03 -5.15 13.13
CA TYR A 458 -13.81 -5.06 13.94
C TYR A 458 -13.17 -6.42 14.10
N PHE A 459 -11.87 -6.42 14.36
CA PHE A 459 -11.18 -7.61 14.83
C PHE A 459 -11.59 -7.90 16.28
N SER A 460 -12.00 -9.14 16.55
CA SER A 460 -12.50 -9.59 17.86
C SER A 460 -11.57 -9.23 19.03
N GLU A 461 -10.25 -9.41 18.88
CA GLU A 461 -9.29 -9.08 19.96
C GLU A 461 -9.23 -7.57 20.25
N GLU A 462 -9.50 -6.71 19.25
CA GLU A 462 -9.57 -5.26 19.43
C GLU A 462 -10.78 -4.87 20.29
N LEU A 463 -11.92 -5.56 20.09
CA LEU A 463 -13.12 -5.36 20.89
C LEU A 463 -12.96 -5.91 22.32
N LYS A 464 -12.30 -7.07 22.48
CA LYS A 464 -11.96 -7.61 23.81
C LYS A 464 -11.07 -6.65 24.59
N ASN A 465 -10.14 -5.96 23.91
CA ASN A 465 -9.38 -4.88 24.51
C ASN A 465 -10.28 -3.69 24.87
N ALA A 466 -11.18 -3.28 23.98
CA ALA A 466 -12.07 -2.14 24.21
C ALA A 466 -13.02 -2.34 25.41
N GLN A 467 -13.50 -3.55 25.68
CA GLN A 467 -14.32 -3.86 26.86
C GLN A 467 -13.61 -3.49 28.18
N LYS A 468 -12.28 -3.61 28.23
CA LYS A 468 -11.46 -3.22 29.41
C LYS A 468 -11.50 -1.71 29.69
N TYR A 469 -11.86 -0.91 28.70
CA TYR A 469 -12.01 0.54 28.81
C TYR A 469 -13.48 0.96 28.95
N GLY A 470 -14.40 0.02 29.23
CA GLY A 470 -15.81 0.32 29.48
C GLY A 470 -16.70 0.37 28.24
N TYR A 471 -16.20 -0.05 27.07
CA TYR A 471 -17.03 -0.15 25.86
C TYR A 471 -18.04 -1.30 26.00
N LYS A 472 -19.32 -1.03 25.73
CA LYS A 472 -20.35 -2.06 25.65
C LYS A 472 -20.52 -2.51 24.20
N ILE A 473 -20.48 -3.82 23.97
CA ILE A 473 -20.47 -4.41 22.63
C ILE A 473 -21.72 -5.27 22.44
N LYS A 474 -22.54 -4.94 21.45
CA LYS A 474 -23.66 -5.78 20.98
C LYS A 474 -23.24 -6.50 19.71
N LEU A 475 -23.07 -7.82 19.81
CA LEU A 475 -22.60 -8.66 18.71
C LEU A 475 -23.74 -9.15 17.81
N PHE A 476 -23.58 -9.01 16.48
CA PHE A 476 -24.52 -9.54 15.51
C PHE A 476 -24.07 -10.87 14.91
N GLY A 477 -22.76 -11.06 14.75
CA GLY A 477 -22.13 -12.25 14.16
C GLY A 477 -20.82 -11.87 13.48
N GLY A 478 -20.15 -12.82 12.84
CA GLY A 478 -18.88 -12.56 12.17
C GLY A 478 -18.16 -13.79 11.64
N TYR A 479 -16.94 -13.61 11.17
CA TYR A 479 -16.07 -14.68 10.67
C TYR A 479 -15.11 -15.14 11.75
N LYS A 480 -15.18 -16.43 12.11
CA LYS A 480 -14.20 -17.15 12.92
C LYS A 480 -13.07 -17.66 12.04
N PHE A 481 -11.87 -17.69 12.58
CA PHE A 481 -10.66 -18.20 11.95
C PHE A 481 -9.89 -19.10 12.91
N LYS A 482 -9.06 -19.99 12.35
CA LYS A 482 -8.08 -20.73 13.14
C LYS A 482 -7.03 -19.75 13.66
N LYS A 483 -6.72 -19.82 14.96
CA LYS A 483 -5.65 -19.06 15.60
C LYS A 483 -4.30 -19.70 15.29
N GLN A 484 -3.43 -18.98 14.59
CA GLN A 484 -2.07 -19.44 14.26
C GLN A 484 -1.03 -18.62 15.01
N TYR A 485 -0.17 -19.30 15.76
CA TYR A 485 0.94 -18.68 16.49
C TYR A 485 2.22 -18.69 15.64
N LYS A 486 3.10 -17.72 15.91
CA LYS A 486 4.46 -17.64 15.36
C LYS A 486 4.54 -17.65 13.82
N MET A 487 3.51 -17.14 13.15
CA MET A 487 3.42 -17.14 11.69
C MET A 487 4.53 -16.32 11.02
N PHE A 488 4.85 -15.16 11.61
CA PHE A 488 5.84 -14.23 11.08
C PHE A 488 7.09 -14.11 11.98
N ASP A 489 7.21 -14.95 13.01
CA ASP A 489 8.27 -14.87 14.02
C ASP A 489 9.67 -14.87 13.38
N THR A 490 9.96 -15.88 12.55
CA THR A 490 11.28 -16.00 11.91
C THR A 490 11.56 -14.80 11.02
N PHE A 491 10.58 -14.38 10.21
CA PHE A 491 10.71 -13.20 9.34
C PHE A 491 11.02 -11.94 10.15
N VAL A 492 10.21 -11.65 11.18
CA VAL A 492 10.35 -10.45 12.00
C VAL A 492 11.68 -10.46 12.77
N LYS A 493 12.02 -11.57 13.42
CA LYS A 493 13.26 -11.68 14.22
C LYS A 493 14.51 -11.54 13.34
N THR A 494 14.55 -12.21 12.19
CA THR A 494 15.70 -12.12 11.26
C THR A 494 15.91 -10.68 10.77
N PHE A 495 14.86 -10.01 10.29
CA PHE A 495 15.02 -8.63 9.80
C PHE A 495 15.19 -7.63 10.94
N TYR A 496 14.60 -7.86 12.11
CA TYR A 496 14.83 -6.99 13.27
C TYR A 496 16.29 -7.04 13.73
N GLN A 497 16.86 -8.24 13.84
CA GLN A 497 18.27 -8.44 14.17
C GLN A 497 19.18 -7.75 13.14
N MET A 498 18.92 -7.96 11.85
CA MET A 498 19.64 -7.29 10.76
C MET A 498 19.52 -5.75 10.80
N LYS A 499 18.41 -5.20 11.31
CA LYS A 499 18.24 -3.74 11.49
C LYS A 499 19.13 -3.19 12.61
N VAL A 500 19.28 -3.95 13.69
CA VAL A 500 20.05 -3.57 14.89
C VAL A 500 21.55 -3.70 14.60
N GLU A 501 21.99 -4.87 14.16
CA GLU A 501 23.40 -5.24 13.99
C GLU A 501 23.99 -4.80 12.64
N GLY A 502 23.14 -4.57 11.63
CA GLY A 502 23.59 -4.30 10.28
C GLY A 502 24.21 -2.91 10.09
N ASP A 503 25.09 -2.82 9.09
CA ASP A 503 25.55 -1.56 8.53
C ASP A 503 24.37 -0.72 7.98
N SER A 504 24.66 0.50 7.52
CA SER A 504 23.65 1.42 7.00
C SER A 504 22.79 0.82 5.88
N THR A 505 23.38 0.03 4.97
CA THR A 505 22.68 -0.65 3.88
C THR A 505 21.75 -1.73 4.41
N ASN A 506 22.26 -2.64 5.24
CA ASN A 506 21.49 -3.75 5.80
C ASN A 506 20.35 -3.24 6.68
N ARG A 507 20.60 -2.17 7.46
CA ARG A 507 19.57 -1.49 8.25
C ARG A 507 18.45 -0.92 7.37
N MET A 508 18.81 -0.30 6.25
CA MET A 508 17.83 0.22 5.29
C MET A 508 17.01 -0.93 4.68
N VAL A 509 17.65 -2.01 4.21
CA VAL A 509 16.95 -3.18 3.66
C VAL A 509 15.99 -3.77 4.70
N ALA A 510 16.47 -4.02 5.91
CA ALA A 510 15.70 -4.60 6.99
C ALA A 510 14.47 -3.76 7.37
N LYS A 511 14.65 -2.45 7.57
CA LYS A 511 13.55 -1.52 7.88
C LYS A 511 12.48 -1.55 6.77
N THR A 512 12.93 -1.58 5.52
CA THR A 512 12.07 -1.52 4.34
C THR A 512 11.31 -2.84 4.16
N MET A 513 11.93 -4.00 4.40
CA MET A 513 11.28 -5.32 4.38
C MET A 513 10.22 -5.47 5.47
N LEU A 514 10.55 -5.09 6.72
CA LEU A 514 9.67 -5.16 7.88
C LEU A 514 8.38 -4.36 7.68
N ASN A 515 8.49 -3.14 7.14
CA ASN A 515 7.36 -2.26 6.97
C ASN A 515 6.51 -2.56 5.71
N SER A 516 7.09 -3.24 4.71
CA SER A 516 6.42 -3.43 3.41
C SER A 516 5.55 -4.68 3.30
N LEU A 517 5.84 -5.73 4.10
CA LEU A 517 5.14 -7.02 3.97
C LEU A 517 3.65 -6.92 4.29
N TYR A 518 3.29 -6.34 5.44
CA TYR A 518 1.89 -6.29 5.87
C TYR A 518 1.03 -5.45 4.91
N GLY A 519 1.60 -4.34 4.40
CA GLY A 519 0.93 -3.48 3.44
C GLY A 519 0.57 -4.25 2.17
N ARG A 520 1.47 -5.12 1.69
CA ARG A 520 1.22 -6.00 0.55
C ARG A 520 0.05 -6.96 0.78
N LEU A 521 -0.06 -7.53 1.99
CA LEU A 521 -1.15 -8.45 2.35
C LEU A 521 -2.52 -7.73 2.39
N GLY A 522 -2.56 -6.42 2.61
CA GLY A 522 -3.79 -5.63 2.64
C GLY A 522 -4.19 -4.98 1.31
N MET A 523 -3.40 -5.13 0.25
CA MET A 523 -3.67 -4.50 -1.05
C MET A 523 -5.01 -4.95 -1.63
N ARG A 524 -5.68 -4.05 -2.36
CA ARG A 524 -6.85 -4.41 -3.17
C ARG A 524 -6.39 -5.02 -4.50
N GLU A 525 -7.14 -6.00 -4.99
CA GLU A 525 -6.93 -6.55 -6.32
C GLU A 525 -7.58 -5.65 -7.36
N ARG A 526 -6.83 -4.64 -7.81
CA ARG A 526 -7.19 -3.81 -8.96
C ARG A 526 -6.10 -3.95 -10.00
N TYR A 527 -6.48 -4.38 -11.20
CA TYR A 527 -5.56 -4.50 -12.32
C TYR A 527 -5.80 -3.35 -13.28
N ILE A 528 -4.82 -2.45 -13.32
CA ILE A 528 -4.81 -1.31 -14.22
C ILE A 528 -3.62 -1.48 -15.15
N SER A 529 -3.91 -1.63 -16.44
CA SER A 529 -2.91 -1.66 -17.49
C SER A 529 -3.29 -0.67 -18.57
N ALA A 530 -2.29 -0.09 -19.22
CA ALA A 530 -2.52 0.70 -20.42
C ALA A 530 -1.60 0.25 -21.56
N TYR A 531 -2.03 0.47 -22.79
CA TYR A 531 -1.28 0.10 -23.98
C TYR A 531 -1.65 1.01 -25.15
N PHE A 532 -0.72 1.14 -26.09
CA PHE A 532 -0.96 1.86 -27.33
C PHE A 532 -1.68 0.99 -28.35
N VAL A 533 -2.69 1.56 -29.00
CA VAL A 533 -3.38 0.99 -30.16
C VAL A 533 -3.42 2.02 -31.29
N ASN A 534 -3.65 1.59 -32.53
CA ASN A 534 -3.98 2.52 -33.61
C ASN A 534 -5.43 3.01 -33.48
N LYS A 535 -5.80 4.08 -34.20
CA LYS A 535 -7.15 4.69 -34.13
C LYS A 535 -8.27 3.67 -34.43
N LYS A 536 -8.12 2.86 -35.47
CA LYS A 536 -9.11 1.83 -35.86
C LYS A 536 -9.32 0.77 -34.77
N GLU A 537 -8.25 0.31 -34.13
CA GLU A 537 -8.35 -0.63 -33.02
C GLU A 537 -8.93 0.03 -31.77
N ALA A 538 -8.65 1.32 -31.55
CA ALA A 538 -9.21 2.06 -30.43
C ALA A 538 -10.74 2.10 -30.45
N GLU A 539 -11.34 2.37 -31.61
CA GLU A 539 -12.80 2.35 -31.78
C GLU A 539 -13.42 1.00 -31.37
N ARG A 540 -12.71 -0.11 -31.63
CA ARG A 540 -13.16 -1.44 -31.23
C ARG A 540 -12.99 -1.67 -29.72
N VAL A 541 -11.88 -1.23 -29.15
CA VAL A 541 -11.55 -1.47 -27.73
C VAL A 541 -12.39 -0.59 -26.81
N LEU A 542 -12.63 0.68 -27.18
CA LEU A 542 -13.41 1.65 -26.40
C LEU A 542 -14.90 1.29 -26.29
N LYS A 543 -15.41 0.38 -27.14
CA LYS A 543 -16.76 -0.20 -26.99
C LYS A 543 -16.88 -1.11 -25.75
N LYS A 544 -15.77 -1.54 -25.14
CA LYS A 544 -15.78 -2.33 -23.91
C LYS A 544 -15.98 -1.44 -22.68
N LYS A 545 -16.80 -1.89 -21.73
CA LYS A 545 -17.16 -1.12 -20.52
C LYS A 545 -15.97 -0.75 -19.62
N ASP A 546 -14.85 -1.47 -19.73
CA ASP A 546 -13.68 -1.35 -18.88
C ASP A 546 -12.50 -0.62 -19.54
N ALA A 547 -12.66 -0.16 -20.80
CA ALA A 547 -11.65 0.58 -21.54
C ALA A 547 -11.90 2.09 -21.47
N ILE A 548 -10.84 2.86 -21.24
CA ILE A 548 -10.86 4.32 -21.13
C ILE A 548 -9.73 4.87 -22.01
N LEU A 549 -10.06 5.82 -22.88
CA LEU A 549 -9.07 6.59 -23.64
C LEU A 549 -8.31 7.50 -22.66
N GLU A 550 -7.01 7.28 -22.52
CA GLU A 550 -6.14 8.12 -21.69
C GLU A 550 -5.54 9.27 -22.49
N TRP A 551 -5.24 9.03 -23.77
CA TRP A 551 -4.59 10.01 -24.62
C TRP A 551 -4.71 9.67 -26.11
N GLU A 552 -4.77 10.69 -26.95
CA GLU A 552 -4.66 10.58 -28.41
C GLU A 552 -3.35 11.24 -28.89
N TYR A 553 -2.55 10.46 -29.60
CA TYR A 553 -1.38 10.89 -30.35
C TYR A 553 -1.72 10.83 -31.84
N ASP A 554 -0.92 11.52 -32.66
CA ASP A 554 -1.14 11.65 -34.12
C ASP A 554 -1.58 10.34 -34.79
N ASN A 555 -0.89 9.23 -34.48
CA ASN A 555 -1.13 7.92 -35.08
C ASN A 555 -1.57 6.81 -34.11
N LYS A 556 -1.65 7.10 -32.80
CA LYS A 556 -1.88 6.08 -31.75
C LYS A 556 -2.73 6.63 -30.62
N MET A 557 -3.47 5.75 -29.95
CA MET A 557 -4.23 6.07 -28.75
C MET A 557 -3.71 5.25 -27.58
N LEU A 558 -3.51 5.90 -26.44
CA LEU A 558 -3.24 5.22 -25.18
C LEU A 558 -4.58 4.82 -24.55
N ILE A 559 -4.82 3.52 -24.42
CA ILE A 559 -6.02 3.00 -23.78
C ILE A 559 -5.65 2.36 -22.46
N ARG A 560 -6.34 2.76 -21.40
CA ARG A 560 -6.31 2.09 -20.10
C ARG A 560 -7.47 1.11 -20.00
N THR A 561 -7.19 -0.08 -19.51
CA THR A 561 -8.20 -1.06 -19.10
C THR A 561 -8.14 -1.26 -17.60
N GLN A 562 -9.31 -1.42 -16.98
CA GLN A 562 -9.41 -1.63 -15.54
C GLN A 562 -10.36 -2.78 -15.22
N THR A 563 -9.82 -3.82 -14.59
CA THR A 563 -10.64 -4.96 -14.13
C THR A 563 -10.67 -5.06 -12.61
N TRP A 564 -11.85 -5.37 -12.08
CA TRP A 564 -12.12 -5.58 -10.66
C TRP A 564 -12.26 -7.06 -10.37
N GLY A 565 -11.24 -7.66 -9.76
CA GLY A 565 -11.24 -9.09 -9.42
C GLY A 565 -11.39 -10.03 -10.64
N LEU A 566 -11.33 -11.33 -10.37
CA LEU A 566 -11.54 -12.38 -11.37
C LEU A 566 -13.05 -12.60 -11.59
N SER A 567 -13.64 -12.03 -12.64
CA SER A 567 -14.89 -12.59 -13.17
C SER A 567 -14.60 -13.99 -13.75
N LYS A 568 -15.56 -14.91 -13.67
CA LYS A 568 -15.41 -16.27 -14.24
C LYS A 568 -15.15 -16.24 -15.75
N GLU A 569 -15.63 -15.20 -16.45
CA GLU A 569 -15.45 -14.98 -17.89
C GLU A 569 -14.02 -14.56 -18.27
N ASN A 570 -13.30 -13.90 -17.36
CA ASN A 570 -11.94 -13.41 -17.60
C ASN A 570 -10.84 -14.49 -17.56
N LYS A 571 -11.18 -15.76 -17.29
CA LYS A 571 -10.20 -16.87 -17.32
C LYS A 571 -9.73 -17.23 -18.72
N ILE A 572 -10.49 -16.88 -19.76
CA ILE A 572 -10.29 -17.46 -21.11
C ILE A 572 -9.42 -16.57 -22.02
N GLN A 573 -9.30 -15.26 -21.76
CA GLN A 573 -8.62 -14.37 -22.74
C GLN A 573 -7.24 -13.85 -22.35
N ASN A 574 -6.77 -14.03 -21.12
CA ASN A 574 -5.45 -13.50 -20.75
C ASN A 574 -4.61 -14.51 -19.97
N LYS A 575 -3.47 -14.89 -20.57
CA LYS A 575 -2.27 -15.41 -19.88
C LYS A 575 -1.67 -14.39 -18.88
N LEU A 576 -2.37 -13.31 -18.53
CA LEU A 576 -1.94 -12.29 -17.59
C LEU A 576 -2.16 -12.78 -16.15
N GLU A 577 -1.03 -13.04 -15.49
CA GLU A 577 -0.73 -12.90 -14.06
C GLU A 577 -1.85 -13.28 -13.07
N ARG A 578 -1.57 -14.36 -12.32
CA ARG A 578 -2.35 -14.83 -11.17
C ARG A 578 -2.76 -13.68 -10.22
N PRO A 579 -3.90 -13.80 -9.50
CA PRO A 579 -4.32 -12.84 -8.50
C PRO A 579 -3.16 -12.52 -7.56
N THR A 580 -2.93 -11.22 -7.30
CA THR A 580 -1.89 -10.75 -6.39
C THR A 580 -2.19 -11.37 -5.02
N PRO A 581 -1.29 -12.16 -4.43
CA PRO A 581 -1.57 -12.81 -3.17
C PRO A 581 -1.74 -11.77 -2.06
N ALA A 582 -2.99 -11.45 -1.73
CA ALA A 582 -3.38 -10.62 -0.60
C ALA A 582 -4.07 -11.49 0.45
N SER A 583 -3.94 -11.11 1.72
CA SER A 583 -4.53 -11.79 2.87
C SER A 583 -5.07 -10.71 3.81
N ILE A 584 -6.23 -10.16 3.44
CA ILE A 584 -6.82 -9.00 4.11
C ILE A 584 -7.08 -9.24 5.60
N GLN A 585 -7.44 -10.47 5.96
CA GLN A 585 -7.64 -10.89 7.35
C GLN A 585 -6.38 -10.73 8.19
N ILE A 586 -5.20 -10.96 7.60
CA ILE A 586 -3.92 -10.80 8.30
C ILE A 586 -3.57 -9.32 8.43
N ALA A 587 -3.69 -8.54 7.34
CA ALA A 587 -3.41 -7.11 7.38
C ALA A 587 -4.33 -6.36 8.36
N ALA A 588 -5.61 -6.72 8.41
CA ALA A 588 -6.58 -6.19 9.35
C ALA A 588 -6.25 -6.57 10.81
N ALA A 589 -5.84 -7.81 11.08
CA ALA A 589 -5.41 -8.22 12.42
C ALA A 589 -4.13 -7.47 12.86
N ILE A 590 -3.12 -7.35 11.99
CA ILE A 590 -1.86 -6.63 12.29
C ILE A 590 -2.14 -5.18 12.68
N THR A 591 -2.96 -4.47 11.90
CA THR A 591 -3.30 -3.07 12.20
C THR A 591 -4.14 -2.95 13.48
N ALA A 592 -5.03 -3.89 13.75
CA ALA A 592 -5.78 -3.95 15.01
C ALA A 592 -4.87 -4.18 16.22
N TYR A 593 -3.92 -5.12 16.16
CA TYR A 593 -2.95 -5.33 17.24
C TYR A 593 -2.06 -4.11 17.50
N ALA A 594 -1.67 -3.39 16.45
CA ALA A 594 -0.96 -2.12 16.60
C ALA A 594 -1.80 -1.09 17.38
N ARG A 595 -3.09 -0.96 17.08
CA ARG A 595 -4.02 -0.08 17.83
C ARG A 595 -4.25 -0.55 19.26
N ILE A 596 -4.34 -1.86 19.50
CA ILE A 596 -4.43 -2.42 20.86
C ILE A 596 -3.22 -1.99 21.69
N PHE A 597 -2.00 -2.06 21.15
CA PHE A 597 -0.81 -1.57 21.83
C PHE A 597 -0.90 -0.07 22.15
N MET A 598 -1.26 0.74 21.15
CA MET A 598 -1.35 2.20 21.30
C MET A 598 -2.45 2.63 22.29
N SER A 599 -3.55 1.88 22.39
CA SER A 599 -4.67 2.20 23.28
C SER A 599 -4.26 2.45 24.74
N LYS A 600 -3.20 1.78 25.20
CA LYS A 600 -2.61 1.93 26.55
C LYS A 600 -2.11 3.34 26.85
N TYR A 601 -1.73 4.08 25.82
CA TYR A 601 -1.10 5.40 25.92
C TYR A 601 -2.00 6.52 25.38
N MET A 602 -3.00 6.16 24.58
CA MET A 602 -3.87 7.14 23.93
C MET A 602 -4.54 8.05 24.96
N GLN A 603 -5.23 7.54 25.98
CA GLN A 603 -5.94 8.44 26.91
C GLN A 603 -5.02 9.44 27.66
N LYS A 604 -3.71 9.17 27.74
CA LYS A 604 -2.72 10.00 28.44
C LYS A 604 -1.96 10.98 27.52
N SER A 605 -2.13 10.88 26.20
CA SER A 605 -1.38 11.69 25.25
C SER A 605 -2.14 12.94 24.80
N HIS A 606 -1.40 13.97 24.41
CA HIS A 606 -1.92 15.21 23.81
C HIS A 606 -2.11 15.07 22.30
N TYR A 607 -1.25 14.28 21.67
CA TYR A 607 -1.26 13.98 20.25
C TYR A 607 -0.89 12.51 20.02
N THR A 608 -1.48 11.90 19.00
CA THR A 608 -1.05 10.59 18.49
C THR A 608 -0.96 10.62 16.98
N ASP A 609 0.02 9.90 16.41
CA ASP A 609 0.12 9.65 14.98
C ASP A 609 0.62 8.23 14.74
N THR A 610 -0.32 7.28 14.60
CA THR A 610 -0.04 5.86 14.30
C THR A 610 0.80 5.13 15.35
N ASP A 611 2.08 5.43 15.44
CA ASP A 611 3.13 4.88 16.31
C ASP A 611 3.81 5.94 17.19
N SER A 612 3.45 7.23 17.06
CA SER A 612 3.99 8.28 17.92
C SER A 612 2.98 8.83 18.93
N ILE A 613 3.46 9.28 20.08
CA ILE A 613 2.67 10.00 21.10
C ILE A 613 3.40 11.25 21.60
N VAL A 614 2.63 12.27 21.98
CA VAL A 614 3.12 13.42 22.74
C VAL A 614 2.51 13.42 24.13
N VAL A 615 3.34 13.54 25.17
CA VAL A 615 2.92 13.48 26.58
C VAL A 615 3.60 14.60 27.39
N SER A 616 2.93 15.07 28.45
CA SER A 616 3.48 16.10 29.35
C SER A 616 4.46 15.56 30.39
N LYS A 617 4.40 14.25 30.68
CA LYS A 617 5.29 13.59 31.64
C LYS A 617 6.12 12.53 30.91
N PRO A 618 7.40 12.35 31.26
CA PRO A 618 8.23 11.34 30.62
C PRO A 618 7.66 9.94 30.89
N LEU A 619 7.84 9.05 29.92
CA LEU A 619 7.47 7.65 30.11
C LEU A 619 8.42 6.96 31.12
N PRO A 620 7.99 5.87 31.78
CA PRO A 620 8.86 5.12 32.68
C PRO A 620 10.14 4.67 31.97
N LYS A 621 11.31 4.81 32.61
CA LYS A 621 12.63 4.47 32.01
C LYS A 621 12.66 3.06 31.42
N ARG A 622 11.99 2.09 32.08
CA ARG A 622 11.89 0.69 31.61
C ARG A 622 11.20 0.54 30.25
N GLU A 623 10.39 1.50 29.82
CA GLU A 623 9.66 1.47 28.56
C GLU A 623 10.41 2.17 27.43
N ILE A 624 11.48 2.91 27.75
CA ILE A 624 12.30 3.67 26.80
C ILE A 624 13.51 2.83 26.37
N GLY A 625 13.90 2.92 25.10
CA GLY A 625 15.08 2.24 24.57
C GLY A 625 14.98 1.88 23.09
N GLU A 626 15.96 1.13 22.58
CA GLU A 626 16.05 0.76 21.16
C GLU A 626 15.42 -0.60 20.81
N GLY A 627 14.96 -1.34 21.83
CA GLY A 627 14.32 -2.65 21.67
C GLY A 627 12.95 -2.56 20.98
N ILE A 628 12.47 -3.70 20.48
CA ILE A 628 11.14 -3.78 19.85
C ILE A 628 10.08 -3.36 20.87
N VAL A 629 9.11 -2.53 20.45
CA VAL A 629 8.09 -1.89 21.30
C VAL A 629 8.59 -1.07 22.48
N LYS A 630 9.89 -0.76 22.53
CA LYS A 630 10.38 0.35 23.37
C LYS A 630 10.09 1.67 22.68
N TRP A 631 9.87 2.69 23.51
CA TRP A 631 9.71 4.06 23.06
C TRP A 631 11.06 4.70 22.83
N LYS A 632 11.27 5.21 21.62
CA LYS A 632 12.38 6.11 21.31
C LYS A 632 11.96 7.53 21.62
N LEU A 633 12.72 8.23 22.47
CA LEU A 633 12.53 9.66 22.67
C LEU A 633 13.06 10.36 21.42
N GLU A 634 12.15 10.92 20.62
CA GLU A 634 12.53 11.66 19.42
C GLU A 634 12.90 13.09 19.77
N GLN A 635 12.06 13.76 20.58
CA GLN A 635 12.24 15.18 20.91
C GLN A 635 11.78 15.51 22.34
N LYS A 636 12.53 16.39 23.00
CA LYS A 636 12.05 17.14 24.18
C LYS A 636 11.50 18.47 23.70
N ILE A 637 10.23 18.71 23.97
CA ILE A 637 9.46 19.83 23.44
C ILE A 637 9.45 20.94 24.50
N LEU A 638 9.97 22.12 24.15
CA LEU A 638 9.76 23.32 24.94
C LEU A 638 8.34 23.85 24.75
N LYS A 639 7.90 24.00 23.50
CA LYS A 639 6.56 24.43 23.13
C LYS A 639 6.04 23.71 21.88
N GLY A 640 4.77 23.32 21.87
CA GLY A 640 4.17 22.64 20.71
C GLY A 640 2.77 23.12 20.39
N TYR A 641 2.49 23.25 19.09
CA TYR A 641 1.18 23.65 18.54
C TYR A 641 0.67 22.58 17.58
N PHE A 642 -0.46 21.95 17.90
CA PHE A 642 -1.09 20.87 17.14
C PHE A 642 -2.41 21.37 16.53
N ILE A 643 -2.43 21.58 15.21
CA ILE A 643 -3.57 22.16 14.51
C ILE A 643 -4.53 21.06 14.05
N ALA A 644 -4.00 20.06 13.37
CA ALA A 644 -4.75 18.97 12.76
C ALA A 644 -3.88 17.70 12.68
N PRO A 645 -4.45 16.52 12.38
CA PRO A 645 -3.66 15.32 12.09
C PRO A 645 -2.50 15.63 11.11
N LYS A 646 -1.25 15.40 11.52
CA LYS A 646 -0.03 15.66 10.71
C LYS A 646 0.19 17.13 10.30
N LEU A 647 -0.35 18.06 11.10
CA LEU A 647 -0.12 19.51 11.01
C LEU A 647 0.22 20.08 12.40
N TYR A 648 1.51 20.23 12.69
CA TYR A 648 2.00 20.76 13.96
C TYR A 648 3.37 21.46 13.86
N TYR A 649 3.65 22.30 14.86
CA TYR A 649 4.94 22.92 15.13
C TYR A 649 5.46 22.48 16.49
N LEU A 650 6.76 22.23 16.61
CA LEU A 650 7.46 22.00 17.87
C LEU A 650 8.69 22.92 17.94
N LEU A 651 8.86 23.59 19.07
CA LEU A 651 10.14 24.17 19.48
C LEU A 651 10.75 23.21 20.50
N THR A 652 11.95 22.70 20.22
CA THR A 652 12.64 21.76 21.11
C THR A 652 13.37 22.49 22.25
N GLU A 653 13.72 21.78 23.31
CA GLU A 653 14.60 22.33 24.37
C GLU A 653 15.99 22.74 23.84
N SER A 654 16.45 22.19 22.72
CA SER A 654 17.70 22.57 22.06
C SER A 654 17.57 23.80 21.16
N GLY A 655 16.39 24.42 21.06
CA GLY A 655 16.12 25.57 20.21
C GLY A 655 15.85 25.22 18.74
N GLU A 656 15.66 23.95 18.39
CA GLU A 656 15.32 23.53 17.02
C GLU A 656 13.81 23.73 16.75
N GLU A 657 13.48 24.28 15.59
CA GLU A 657 12.11 24.38 15.11
C GLU A 657 11.76 23.21 14.17
N ILE A 658 10.76 22.42 14.55
CA ILE A 658 10.29 21.27 13.79
C ILE A 658 8.86 21.53 13.33
N ILE A 659 8.67 21.59 12.00
CA ILE A 659 7.37 21.77 11.37
C ILE A 659 6.99 20.49 10.63
N LYS A 660 5.86 19.90 11.00
CA LYS A 660 5.24 18.81 10.24
C LYS A 660 3.93 19.32 9.65
N ALA A 661 3.92 19.52 8.34
CA ALA A 661 2.75 19.98 7.60
C ALA A 661 2.56 19.11 6.36
N ARG A 662 1.74 18.05 6.47
CA ARG A 662 1.43 17.20 5.33
C ARG A 662 0.83 18.03 4.19
N SER A 663 1.22 17.75 2.94
CA SER A 663 0.81 18.44 1.70
C SER A 663 1.41 19.83 1.48
N ILE A 664 1.62 20.64 2.53
CA ILE A 664 2.27 21.96 2.41
C ILE A 664 3.80 21.80 2.42
N GLY A 665 4.36 21.14 3.43
CA GLY A 665 5.78 20.78 3.48
C GLY A 665 6.74 21.96 3.34
N LYS A 666 7.81 21.71 2.57
CA LYS A 666 8.89 22.64 2.25
C LYS A 666 8.78 23.11 0.80
N ASP A 667 9.38 24.25 0.49
CA ASP A 667 9.59 24.71 -0.88
C ASP A 667 10.68 23.88 -1.60
N PHE A 668 10.95 24.18 -2.87
CA PHE A 668 11.98 23.50 -3.66
C PHE A 668 13.41 23.68 -3.14
N LYS A 669 13.64 24.72 -2.34
CA LYS A 669 14.93 24.98 -1.68
C LYS A 669 15.03 24.25 -0.32
N GLY A 670 14.01 23.50 0.07
CA GLY A 670 13.97 22.75 1.32
C GLY A 670 13.68 23.61 2.55
N LYS A 671 13.18 24.84 2.37
CA LYS A 671 12.77 25.75 3.43
C LYS A 671 11.30 25.53 3.80
N ASN A 672 10.97 25.60 5.08
CA ASN A 672 9.58 25.48 5.52
C ASN A 672 8.76 26.68 5.02
N ILE A 673 7.59 26.41 4.43
CA ILE A 673 6.66 27.44 3.98
C ILE A 673 5.92 28.04 5.17
N LEU A 674 5.60 27.21 6.17
CA LEU A 674 5.01 27.65 7.42
C LEU A 674 6.09 28.05 8.44
N ASN A 675 5.74 28.93 9.37
CA ASN A 675 6.58 29.38 10.47
C ASN A 675 5.75 29.43 11.77
N LEU A 676 6.40 29.73 12.89
CA LEU A 676 5.76 29.83 14.21
C LEU A 676 4.53 30.76 14.25
N ASP A 677 4.60 31.93 13.61
CA ASP A 677 3.49 32.89 13.60
C ASP A 677 2.24 32.30 12.94
N HIS A 678 2.40 31.62 11.81
CA HIS A 678 1.30 30.91 11.15
C HIS A 678 0.63 29.91 12.10
N PHE A 679 1.40 29.15 12.88
CA PHE A 679 0.84 28.21 13.86
C PHE A 679 0.11 28.91 15.01
N LYS A 680 0.61 30.03 15.51
CA LYS A 680 -0.08 30.84 16.53
C LYS A 680 -1.41 31.37 16.02
N ARG A 681 -1.46 31.88 14.79
CA ARG A 681 -2.69 32.35 14.13
C ARG A 681 -3.71 31.23 13.93
N MET A 682 -3.28 30.08 13.41
CA MET A 682 -4.14 28.89 13.29
C MET A 682 -4.66 28.40 14.64
N ILE A 683 -3.84 28.50 15.70
CA ILE A 683 -4.25 28.21 17.09
C ILE A 683 -5.28 29.20 17.61
N ARG A 684 -5.40 30.42 17.08
CA ARG A 684 -6.48 31.37 17.39
C ARG A 684 -7.74 31.16 16.54
N GLY A 685 -7.65 30.33 15.51
CA GLY A 685 -8.76 30.01 14.62
C GLY A 685 -8.75 30.82 13.33
N GLU A 686 -7.71 31.62 13.12
CA GLU A 686 -7.49 32.35 11.88
C GLU A 686 -7.15 31.39 10.73
N VAL A 687 -7.50 31.81 9.52
CA VAL A 687 -7.07 31.14 8.29
C VAL A 687 -5.74 31.75 7.86
N VAL A 688 -4.76 30.90 7.57
CA VAL A 688 -3.46 31.31 7.05
C VAL A 688 -3.41 30.99 5.56
N GLU A 689 -3.12 32.00 4.75
CA GLU A 689 -2.83 31.85 3.32
C GLU A 689 -1.31 31.73 3.13
N VAL A 690 -0.88 30.70 2.42
CA VAL A 690 0.51 30.57 1.97
C VAL A 690 0.58 30.23 0.50
N GLU A 691 1.61 30.71 -0.17
CA GLU A 691 1.90 30.35 -1.56
C GLU A 691 2.89 29.19 -1.59
N LYS A 692 2.61 28.21 -2.44
CA LYS A 692 3.50 27.08 -2.70
C LYS A 692 3.63 26.86 -4.19
N GLU A 693 4.86 26.86 -4.66
CA GLU A 693 5.19 26.40 -6.00
C GLU A 693 5.26 24.86 -6.01
N LEU A 694 4.64 24.22 -6.99
CA LEU A 694 4.55 22.77 -7.16
C LEU A 694 4.96 22.38 -8.58
N ILE A 695 5.67 21.26 -8.71
CA ILE A 695 5.94 20.61 -10.00
C ILE A 695 4.84 19.58 -10.16
N LEU A 696 3.90 19.85 -11.06
CA LEU A 696 2.76 18.97 -11.28
C LEU A 696 2.73 18.50 -12.72
N PRO A 697 2.55 17.18 -12.95
CA PRO A 697 2.20 16.71 -14.27
C PRO A 697 0.77 17.17 -14.58
N ASP A 698 0.61 17.95 -15.63
CA ASP A 698 -0.69 18.18 -16.22
C ASP A 698 -1.08 16.94 -17.01
N LEU A 699 -1.98 16.15 -16.43
CA LEU A 699 -2.46 14.91 -17.04
C LEU A 699 -3.16 15.13 -18.39
N ARG A 700 -3.66 16.36 -18.66
CA ARG A 700 -4.32 16.74 -19.92
C ARG A 700 -3.39 17.24 -21.01
N SER A 701 -2.14 17.53 -20.74
CA SER A 701 -1.13 17.86 -21.75
C SER A 701 0.05 16.89 -21.73
N ARG A 702 0.15 16.07 -20.67
CA ARG A 702 1.33 15.28 -20.27
C ARG A 702 2.59 16.14 -20.14
N GLU A 703 2.41 17.45 -19.95
CA GLU A 703 3.49 18.38 -19.63
C GLU A 703 3.68 18.41 -18.12
N ILE A 704 4.88 18.81 -17.71
CA ILE A 704 5.16 19.06 -16.30
C ILE A 704 5.39 20.56 -16.17
N LYS A 705 4.67 21.22 -15.26
CA LYS A 705 4.75 22.67 -15.09
C LYS A 705 5.03 23.05 -13.65
N TYR A 706 5.68 24.20 -13.47
CA TYR A 706 5.64 24.91 -12.19
C TYR A 706 4.28 25.58 -12.05
N GLU A 707 3.54 25.23 -11.00
CA GLU A 707 2.26 25.85 -10.67
C GLU A 707 2.37 26.50 -9.28
N LYS A 708 2.09 27.79 -9.19
CA LYS A 708 1.95 28.49 -7.92
C LYS A 708 0.53 28.32 -7.39
N ARG A 709 0.39 27.71 -6.23
CA ARG A 709 -0.90 27.53 -5.56
C ARG A 709 -0.97 28.32 -4.27
N LYS A 710 -2.10 29.01 -4.10
CA LYS A 710 -2.51 29.55 -2.81
C LYS A 710 -3.18 28.45 -1.99
N ILE A 711 -2.61 28.17 -0.83
CA ILE A 711 -3.11 27.16 0.09
C ILE A 711 -3.68 27.87 1.32
N MET A 712 -4.96 27.63 1.57
CA MET A 712 -5.65 28.12 2.76
C MET A 712 -5.59 27.04 3.84
N VAL A 713 -5.03 27.40 4.99
CA VAL A 713 -4.78 26.47 6.10
C VAL A 713 -5.57 26.91 7.31
N ASN A 714 -6.44 26.04 7.81
CA ASN A 714 -7.21 26.31 9.04
C ASN A 714 -7.29 25.08 9.96
N ARG A 715 -7.99 25.23 11.09
CA ARG A 715 -8.13 24.20 12.14
C ARG A 715 -8.93 22.95 11.72
N LYS A 716 -9.69 23.00 10.62
CA LYS A 716 -10.63 21.95 10.18
C LYS A 716 -10.20 21.31 8.86
N GLU A 717 -9.64 22.08 7.92
CA GLU A 717 -9.25 21.62 6.59
C GLU A 717 -8.02 22.38 6.05
N ILE A 718 -7.28 21.71 5.17
CA ILE A 718 -6.36 22.34 4.23
C ILE A 718 -7.15 22.43 2.92
N GLN A 719 -7.50 23.63 2.47
CA GLN A 719 -8.19 23.85 1.20
C GLN A 719 -7.17 24.38 0.18
N GLU A 720 -7.00 23.66 -0.93
CA GLU A 720 -6.18 24.09 -2.07
C GLU A 720 -7.08 24.82 -3.06
N ASN A 721 -6.90 26.13 -3.22
CA ASN A 721 -7.59 26.90 -4.25
C ASN A 721 -6.65 27.08 -5.44
N LYS A 722 -7.10 26.70 -6.63
CA LYS A 722 -6.40 27.02 -7.87
C LYS A 722 -6.49 28.53 -8.09
N THR A 723 -5.35 29.21 -8.06
CA THR A 723 -5.23 30.54 -8.64
C THR A 723 -5.38 30.37 -10.14
N LYS A 724 -6.50 30.83 -10.71
CA LYS A 724 -6.59 31.10 -12.14
C LYS A 724 -5.62 32.24 -12.43
N THR A 725 -4.48 31.93 -13.00
CA THR A 725 -3.71 32.86 -13.83
C THR A 725 -4.03 32.54 -15.26
#